data_AF-A0A497E778-F1
#
_entry.id   AF-A0A497E778-F1
#
_cell.length_a   1.000
_cell.length_b   1.000
_cell.length_c   1.000
_cell.angle_alpha   90.00
_cell.angle_beta   90.00
_cell.angle_gamma   90.00
#
_symmetry.space_group_name_H-M   'P 1'
#
loop_
_entity.id
_entity.type
_entity.pdbx_description
1 polymer ?
#
loop_
_entity_poly.entity_id
_entity_poly.type
_entity_poly.pdbx_seq_one_letter_code
_entity_poly.pdbx_strand_id
1 'polypeptide(L)'
;MLLGLANGIHNERKVVLEALLVIIVIGLPVAAIAICIVSVLALSRTRKLQRRVEEFEGRITDLEARPLTAQPPVIEESPPEAYQPSDWEAPISQSSYETDPLSEEIAPVSIPDASPSPPPIEGHTTPPSHQRPHTGVPPTPPPDRPSIRARALDESAKSGSAPPSKPRIPKIDINWEQWIGVRGAAAAGGIVLALAALLFFQYSIEHGLISPTMRVVFGVLVGIGCLVGSEWLIKRGQAAAANALAGSGVVILYGATWAAQTLYGLIGMVPAFVLMVVITAVCVALAVSRDARFIAVLGLLGGFATPLLVASDASSPAALFGYILLLDLGLLWLARARGWPLLAVLSLAGTAVHQGLWIVGTMDAERAALGIVVLGVFGIAFLFVDNSDKEHSLLWRATRAGGVAVPFAFGLHFAGTAKLADNPIPLGALLVILSAGACWLARKEPRGPAVGAAGASLGVMTLWMITHRLDITQAWQAVGVCLAVAAVFFAASVFHRDHVHSRSFLNASLIAQLGFLTLLVFSSGGSRIHRPWPWIVAWIVLGAALVWHSRRPSRAWIQLAAGLGPALGLTIVALVHGYQQEALSSWLFASLMIALVVIFHVLALMTQDGKVRTWTERTGAATALALMPAAMILTEHHRTDAVLCMVLTLILGILAVLAATRLRSGPWFFAATLSTALWQSLVYAVAFTSYRATGQVSLPFGLLAGSVLFFTVWPVLVAKAFSSSRAAWWGAALAGPFWFPALKDAFTTQWGSEAIGLLPLALAAVALVAVLRLRPALGDDEDTRFRAVVWFCAVALSLVSLAIPLQLDREWITIGWALNGLAVLALWTRLDHPGLKYFGLALLGASTVRLVANPEVLSYHIRAATPVLNWLSYTYLV
;
A
#
# COMPACT_ATOMS: atom_id res chain seq x y z
N MET A 1 -41.40 -70.94 -11.15
CA MET A 1 -40.32 -70.57 -12.09
C MET A 1 -40.85 -69.76 -13.28
N LEU A 2 -41.69 -70.32 -14.16
CA LEU A 2 -42.15 -69.65 -15.40
C LEU A 2 -42.79 -68.24 -15.22
N LEU A 3 -43.59 -68.02 -14.17
CA LEU A 3 -44.16 -66.69 -13.85
C LEU A 3 -43.10 -65.61 -13.55
N GLY A 4 -41.91 -65.99 -13.07
CA GLY A 4 -40.81 -65.05 -12.83
C GLY A 4 -40.16 -64.56 -14.13
N LEU A 5 -40.03 -65.45 -15.13
CA LEU A 5 -39.49 -65.10 -16.45
C LEU A 5 -40.45 -64.18 -17.23
N ALA A 6 -41.76 -64.42 -17.12
CA ALA A 6 -42.77 -63.55 -17.72
C ALA A 6 -42.69 -62.11 -17.15
N ASN A 7 -42.62 -61.97 -15.82
CA ASN A 7 -42.46 -60.66 -15.19
C ASN A 7 -41.11 -60.01 -15.51
N GLY A 8 -40.01 -60.77 -15.57
CA GLY A 8 -38.70 -60.25 -15.97
C GLY A 8 -38.71 -59.64 -17.37
N ILE A 9 -39.21 -60.38 -18.37
CA ILE A 9 -39.33 -59.90 -19.76
C ILE A 9 -40.27 -58.70 -19.87
N HIS A 10 -41.35 -58.65 -19.06
CA HIS A 10 -42.25 -57.51 -19.04
C HIS A 10 -41.59 -56.26 -18.41
N ASN A 11 -40.81 -56.42 -17.34
CA ASN A 11 -40.11 -55.32 -16.69
C ASN A 11 -38.94 -54.80 -17.56
N GLU A 12 -38.16 -55.68 -18.20
CA GLU A 12 -37.12 -55.25 -19.14
C GLU A 12 -37.71 -54.57 -20.37
N ARG A 13 -38.79 -55.09 -20.96
CA ARG A 13 -39.51 -54.37 -22.04
C ARG A 13 -40.03 -53.03 -21.57
N LYS A 14 -40.52 -52.91 -20.33
CA LYS A 14 -41.02 -51.65 -19.77
C LYS A 14 -39.88 -50.65 -19.55
N VAL A 15 -38.75 -51.07 -18.98
CA VAL A 15 -37.54 -50.23 -18.82
C VAL A 15 -36.96 -49.83 -20.18
N VAL A 16 -36.95 -50.73 -21.17
CA VAL A 16 -36.50 -50.40 -22.54
C VAL A 16 -37.47 -49.47 -23.26
N LEU A 17 -38.79 -49.60 -23.09
CA LEU A 17 -39.76 -48.64 -23.61
C LEU A 17 -39.67 -47.29 -22.89
N GLU A 18 -39.49 -47.27 -21.57
CA GLU A 18 -39.35 -46.03 -20.80
C GLU A 18 -38.02 -45.33 -21.13
N ALA A 19 -36.92 -46.08 -21.33
CA ALA A 19 -35.65 -45.55 -21.82
C ALA A 19 -35.74 -45.04 -23.27
N LEU A 20 -36.38 -45.78 -24.20
CA LEU A 20 -36.65 -45.31 -25.56
C LEU A 20 -37.54 -44.08 -25.57
N LEU A 21 -38.58 -44.05 -24.74
CA LEU A 21 -39.48 -42.92 -24.60
C LEU A 21 -38.75 -41.72 -24.02
N VAL A 22 -37.87 -41.87 -23.02
CA VAL A 22 -36.97 -40.80 -22.52
C VAL A 22 -35.98 -40.35 -23.61
N ILE A 23 -35.39 -41.26 -24.39
CA ILE A 23 -34.48 -40.93 -25.50
C ILE A 23 -35.22 -40.16 -26.61
N ILE A 24 -36.47 -40.49 -26.91
CA ILE A 24 -37.30 -39.74 -27.87
C ILE A 24 -37.75 -38.40 -27.28
N VAL A 25 -38.25 -38.40 -26.04
CA VAL A 25 -38.76 -37.21 -25.32
C VAL A 25 -37.68 -36.19 -25.02
N ILE A 26 -36.40 -36.59 -24.89
CA ILE A 26 -35.29 -35.67 -24.63
C ILE A 26 -34.45 -35.46 -25.90
N GLY A 27 -34.14 -36.53 -26.64
CA GLY A 27 -33.33 -36.46 -27.85
C GLY A 27 -33.99 -35.69 -28.99
N LEU A 28 -35.30 -35.83 -29.20
CA LEU A 28 -36.01 -35.09 -30.25
C LEU A 28 -36.09 -33.57 -29.98
N PRO A 29 -36.41 -33.09 -28.76
CA PRO A 29 -36.26 -31.67 -28.44
C PRO A 29 -34.81 -31.19 -28.37
N VAL A 30 -33.83 -31.99 -27.96
CA VAL A 30 -32.40 -31.63 -28.05
C VAL A 30 -31.97 -31.45 -29.50
N ALA A 31 -32.40 -32.33 -30.41
CA ALA A 31 -32.18 -32.19 -31.85
C ALA A 31 -32.90 -30.94 -32.41
N ALA A 32 -34.15 -30.69 -32.02
CA ALA A 32 -34.88 -29.50 -32.44
C ALA A 32 -34.23 -28.20 -31.93
N ILE A 33 -33.71 -28.19 -30.69
CA ILE A 33 -32.93 -27.09 -30.11
C ILE A 33 -31.63 -26.91 -30.90
N ALA A 34 -30.87 -27.97 -31.17
CA ALA A 34 -29.62 -27.91 -31.93
C ALA A 34 -29.85 -27.39 -33.36
N ILE A 35 -30.88 -27.88 -34.05
CA ILE A 35 -31.31 -27.39 -35.37
C ILE A 35 -31.71 -25.91 -35.29
N CYS A 36 -32.44 -25.49 -34.25
CA CYS A 36 -32.81 -24.09 -34.05
C CYS A 36 -31.59 -23.18 -33.81
N ILE A 37 -30.62 -23.61 -32.98
CA ILE A 37 -29.33 -22.90 -32.80
C ILE A 37 -28.61 -22.76 -34.15
N VAL A 38 -28.46 -23.85 -34.90
CA VAL A 38 -27.79 -23.85 -36.21
C VAL A 38 -28.53 -22.95 -37.22
N SER A 39 -29.86 -22.97 -37.24
CA SER A 39 -30.68 -22.10 -38.11
C SER A 39 -30.57 -20.62 -37.72
N VAL A 40 -30.61 -20.28 -36.43
CA VAL A 40 -30.42 -18.89 -35.95
C VAL A 40 -29.00 -18.39 -36.25
N LEU A 41 -27.98 -19.24 -36.08
CA LEU A 41 -26.60 -18.92 -36.46
C LEU A 41 -26.46 -18.75 -37.98
N ALA A 42 -27.07 -19.60 -38.79
CA ALA A 42 -27.09 -19.46 -40.26
C ALA A 42 -27.78 -18.15 -40.70
N LEU A 43 -28.95 -17.83 -40.14
CA LEU A 43 -29.66 -16.58 -40.38
C LEU A 43 -28.89 -15.33 -39.91
N SER A 44 -28.05 -15.46 -38.88
CA SER A 44 -27.14 -14.38 -38.47
C SER A 44 -26.00 -14.17 -39.48
N ARG A 45 -25.53 -15.24 -40.14
CA ARG A 45 -24.50 -15.18 -41.19
C ARG A 45 -25.07 -14.62 -42.49
N THR A 46 -26.25 -15.06 -42.94
CA THR A 46 -26.87 -14.55 -44.18
C THR A 46 -27.19 -13.06 -44.09
N ARG A 47 -27.76 -12.58 -42.98
CA ARG A 47 -27.98 -11.12 -42.77
C ARG A 47 -26.68 -10.30 -42.77
N LYS A 48 -25.57 -10.87 -42.33
CA LYS A 48 -24.24 -10.22 -42.35
C LYS A 48 -23.57 -10.29 -43.73
N LEU A 49 -23.99 -11.22 -44.59
CA LEU A 49 -23.64 -11.26 -46.01
C LEU A 49 -24.51 -10.29 -46.82
N GLN A 50 -25.83 -10.27 -46.63
CA GLN A 50 -26.75 -9.35 -47.31
C GLN A 50 -26.33 -7.89 -47.08
N ARG A 51 -26.06 -7.47 -45.84
CA ARG A 51 -25.54 -6.11 -45.57
C ARG A 51 -24.23 -5.79 -46.28
N ARG A 52 -23.37 -6.79 -46.54
CA ARG A 52 -22.14 -6.61 -47.31
C ARG A 52 -22.41 -6.57 -48.82
N VAL A 53 -23.41 -7.29 -49.31
CA VAL A 53 -23.86 -7.20 -50.70
C VAL A 53 -24.50 -5.83 -50.93
N GLU A 54 -25.40 -5.37 -50.07
CA GLU A 54 -25.98 -4.01 -50.08
C GLU A 54 -24.89 -2.92 -50.04
N GLU A 55 -23.85 -3.09 -49.19
CA GLU A 55 -22.67 -2.21 -49.10
C GLU A 55 -21.79 -2.24 -50.36
N PHE A 56 -21.68 -3.37 -51.06
CA PHE A 56 -20.94 -3.48 -52.32
C PHE A 56 -21.75 -3.01 -53.53
N GLU A 57 -23.04 -3.32 -53.62
CA GLU A 57 -23.96 -2.83 -54.65
C GLU A 57 -24.03 -1.31 -54.62
N GLY A 58 -24.24 -0.70 -53.44
CA GLY A 58 -24.20 0.75 -53.28
C GLY A 58 -22.87 1.37 -53.74
N ARG A 59 -21.74 0.69 -53.49
CA ARG A 59 -20.42 1.12 -53.98
C ARG A 59 -20.19 0.89 -55.48
N ILE A 60 -20.89 -0.06 -56.10
CA ILE A 60 -20.88 -0.26 -57.55
C ILE A 60 -21.72 0.84 -58.21
N THR A 61 -22.92 1.12 -57.71
CA THR A 61 -23.77 2.22 -58.21
C THR A 61 -23.08 3.59 -58.07
N ASP A 62 -22.34 3.85 -56.98
CA ASP A 62 -21.54 5.07 -56.77
C ASP A 62 -20.26 5.16 -57.64
N LEU A 63 -19.89 4.06 -58.31
CA LEU A 63 -18.83 4.01 -59.32
C LEU A 63 -19.42 4.12 -60.75
N GLU A 64 -20.55 3.48 -61.03
CA GLU A 64 -21.28 3.57 -62.30
C GLU A 64 -21.91 4.95 -62.53
N ALA A 65 -22.27 5.67 -61.46
CA ALA A 65 -22.73 7.05 -61.51
C ALA A 65 -21.63 8.08 -61.88
N ARG A 66 -20.37 7.64 -62.09
CA ARG A 66 -19.27 8.50 -62.52
C ARG A 66 -19.17 8.50 -64.04
N PRO A 67 -19.25 9.66 -64.72
CA PRO A 67 -19.21 9.72 -66.19
C PRO A 67 -17.85 9.25 -66.73
N LEU A 68 -17.87 8.23 -67.60
CA LEU A 68 -16.69 7.65 -68.23
C LEU A 68 -16.19 8.49 -69.43
N THR A 69 -15.58 9.63 -69.12
CA THR A 69 -14.85 10.50 -70.07
C THR A 69 -13.63 11.09 -69.35
N ALA A 70 -12.39 10.97 -69.82
CA ALA A 70 -11.87 10.31 -71.03
C ALA A 70 -10.46 9.69 -70.78
N GLN A 71 -9.78 9.24 -71.84
CA GLN A 71 -8.56 8.39 -71.78
C GLN A 71 -7.20 9.17 -71.71
N PRO A 72 -6.10 8.49 -71.31
CA PRO A 72 -4.73 9.04 -71.22
C PRO A 72 -3.88 8.70 -72.48
N PRO A 73 -2.55 8.99 -72.55
CA PRO A 73 -1.70 10.01 -71.88
C PRO A 73 -1.03 10.93 -72.95
N VAL A 74 0.05 11.67 -72.60
CA VAL A 74 1.35 11.80 -73.34
C VAL A 74 2.26 12.84 -72.65
N ILE A 75 3.57 12.79 -72.93
CA ILE A 75 4.65 13.63 -72.36
C ILE A 75 5.05 14.76 -73.33
N GLU A 76 5.55 15.86 -72.76
CA GLU A 76 6.26 17.03 -73.31
C GLU A 76 6.64 17.09 -74.80
N GLU A 77 6.39 18.25 -75.43
CA GLU A 77 7.43 18.94 -76.20
C GLU A 77 7.28 20.48 -76.04
N SER A 78 8.29 21.25 -76.43
CA SER A 78 8.49 22.68 -76.06
C SER A 78 8.33 23.67 -77.24
N PRO A 79 8.21 25.00 -76.99
CA PRO A 79 7.64 25.96 -77.96
C PRO A 79 8.68 26.55 -78.93
N PRO A 80 8.25 27.46 -79.84
CA PRO A 80 8.52 28.88 -79.57
C PRO A 80 7.43 29.89 -80.03
N GLU A 81 7.46 31.09 -79.42
CA GLU A 81 7.21 32.44 -79.99
C GLU A 81 5.87 32.79 -80.70
N ALA A 82 5.35 34.04 -80.67
CA ALA A 82 5.63 35.24 -79.86
C ALA A 82 4.51 36.31 -80.04
N TYR A 83 4.67 37.45 -79.34
CA TYR A 83 4.08 38.78 -79.60
C TYR A 83 2.67 39.12 -79.05
N GLN A 84 2.65 39.98 -78.02
CA GLN A 84 1.56 40.91 -77.67
C GLN A 84 1.78 42.24 -78.42
N PRO A 85 0.79 43.15 -78.52
CA PRO A 85 0.77 44.24 -77.52
C PRO A 85 -0.61 44.86 -77.17
N SER A 86 -0.62 45.51 -75.99
CA SER A 86 -1.37 46.75 -75.63
C SER A 86 -2.93 46.70 -75.62
N ASP A 87 -3.67 47.63 -74.98
CA ASP A 87 -3.35 48.99 -74.51
C ASP A 87 -3.56 49.31 -73.01
N TRP A 88 -2.63 50.15 -72.55
CA TRP A 88 -2.60 51.11 -71.43
C TRP A 88 -3.61 52.29 -71.63
N GLU A 89 -3.94 53.20 -70.71
CA GLU A 89 -3.81 53.31 -69.24
C GLU A 89 -4.67 54.48 -68.70
N ALA A 90 -5.23 54.31 -67.48
CA ALA A 90 -5.29 55.33 -66.40
C ALA A 90 -5.97 56.72 -66.69
N PRO A 91 -5.87 57.77 -65.82
CA PRO A 91 -5.44 57.82 -64.40
C PRO A 91 -6.37 58.65 -63.45
N ILE A 92 -5.88 58.90 -62.22
CA ILE A 92 -6.11 60.06 -61.31
C ILE A 92 -7.00 59.88 -60.04
N SER A 93 -6.29 59.86 -58.88
CA SER A 93 -6.58 60.42 -57.53
C SER A 93 -7.83 60.06 -56.69
N GLN A 94 -7.80 60.12 -55.35
CA GLN A 94 -6.74 59.89 -54.33
C GLN A 94 -7.33 60.01 -52.90
N SER A 95 -7.09 59.03 -52.03
CA SER A 95 -6.91 59.18 -50.57
C SER A 95 -6.52 57.81 -49.97
N SER A 96 -5.23 57.51 -49.86
CA SER A 96 -4.37 57.85 -48.71
C SER A 96 -4.63 56.98 -47.48
N TYR A 97 -3.76 55.98 -47.31
CA TYR A 97 -3.32 55.53 -46.00
C TYR A 97 -1.99 56.23 -45.68
N GLU A 98 -1.80 56.62 -44.42
CA GLU A 98 -0.50 56.92 -43.79
C GLU A 98 -0.75 56.61 -42.29
N THR A 99 -0.07 55.67 -41.64
CA THR A 99 1.30 55.78 -41.07
C THR A 99 1.55 57.16 -40.45
N ASP A 100 1.74 57.28 -39.13
CA ASP A 100 2.99 56.96 -38.41
C ASP A 100 4.19 57.73 -39.02
N PRO A 101 5.07 58.44 -38.25
CA PRO A 101 5.57 57.92 -36.98
C PRO A 101 6.13 58.93 -35.93
N LEU A 102 6.83 58.35 -34.93
CA LEU A 102 8.00 58.87 -34.18
C LEU A 102 7.84 59.80 -32.96
N SER A 103 8.81 59.61 -32.04
CA SER A 103 9.31 60.50 -30.98
C SER A 103 8.43 60.82 -29.77
N GLU A 104 8.69 60.08 -28.68
CA GLU A 104 9.32 60.57 -27.44
C GLU A 104 9.01 62.00 -26.89
N GLU A 105 8.71 62.04 -25.58
CA GLU A 105 8.87 63.16 -24.61
C GLU A 105 7.65 64.04 -24.17
N ILE A 106 7.43 64.07 -22.83
CA ILE A 106 6.71 65.05 -21.95
C ILE A 106 5.19 65.37 -22.17
N ALA A 107 4.35 64.80 -21.26
CA ALA A 107 3.39 65.40 -20.30
C ALA A 107 2.71 66.80 -20.51
N PRO A 108 1.59 67.13 -19.78
CA PRO A 108 0.40 66.33 -19.41
C PRO A 108 -0.97 67.12 -19.31
N VAL A 109 -2.06 66.42 -18.94
CA VAL A 109 -3.36 66.90 -18.35
C VAL A 109 -4.31 67.78 -19.21
N SER A 110 -5.57 67.33 -19.39
CA SER A 110 -6.84 68.06 -19.10
C SER A 110 -8.11 67.31 -19.57
N ILE A 111 -9.21 67.44 -18.81
CA ILE A 111 -10.56 66.83 -18.96
C ILE A 111 -11.60 67.99 -19.16
N PRO A 112 -12.97 67.84 -19.23
CA PRO A 112 -13.89 66.67 -19.22
C PRO A 112 -15.12 66.72 -20.21
N ASP A 113 -16.05 65.75 -20.05
CA ASP A 113 -17.52 65.78 -20.30
C ASP A 113 -18.10 65.89 -21.75
N ALA A 114 -19.32 65.40 -22.09
CA ALA A 114 -20.49 65.01 -21.28
C ALA A 114 -21.36 63.83 -21.86
N SER A 115 -22.37 63.39 -21.07
CA SER A 115 -23.50 62.46 -21.41
C SER A 115 -24.76 63.26 -21.91
N PRO A 116 -26.02 62.74 -22.13
CA PRO A 116 -26.64 61.43 -21.79
C PRO A 116 -27.70 60.81 -22.77
N SER A 117 -28.44 59.79 -22.29
CA SER A 117 -29.55 59.00 -22.90
C SER A 117 -30.97 59.50 -22.45
N PRO A 118 -32.12 58.75 -22.44
CA PRO A 118 -32.74 57.64 -23.25
C PRO A 118 -34.27 57.96 -23.56
N PRO A 119 -35.34 57.10 -23.40
CA PRO A 119 -35.52 55.63 -23.65
C PRO A 119 -36.61 54.96 -24.60
N PRO A 120 -37.88 55.40 -24.85
CA PRO A 120 -39.06 54.50 -24.64
C PRO A 120 -40.08 54.29 -25.82
N ILE A 121 -41.08 53.36 -25.86
CA ILE A 121 -41.39 52.03 -25.24
C ILE A 121 -42.61 51.34 -25.97
N GLU A 122 -42.73 49.99 -25.89
CA GLU A 122 -43.92 49.09 -26.12
C GLU A 122 -44.62 48.87 -27.50
N GLY A 123 -45.29 47.71 -27.63
CA GLY A 123 -46.09 47.23 -28.78
C GLY A 123 -46.11 45.69 -28.93
N HIS A 124 -47.23 45.06 -29.33
CA HIS A 124 -47.41 43.59 -29.31
C HIS A 124 -48.13 42.99 -30.55
N THR A 125 -48.18 41.64 -30.61
CA THR A 125 -49.04 40.72 -31.43
C THR A 125 -48.41 39.96 -32.62
N THR A 126 -49.03 38.81 -32.92
CA THR A 126 -48.82 37.80 -34.00
C THR A 126 -50.21 37.19 -34.34
N PRO A 127 -50.45 36.38 -35.40
CA PRO A 127 -49.58 35.72 -36.40
C PRO A 127 -49.91 36.28 -37.83
N PRO A 128 -50.07 35.58 -38.99
CA PRO A 128 -49.85 34.18 -39.40
C PRO A 128 -49.19 33.92 -40.80
N SER A 129 -49.07 32.62 -41.14
CA SER A 129 -49.18 31.95 -42.46
C SER A 129 -48.92 32.72 -43.78
N HIS A 130 -48.02 32.18 -44.63
CA HIS A 130 -48.33 31.79 -46.03
C HIS A 130 -47.28 30.81 -46.63
N GLN A 131 -47.42 30.43 -47.91
CA GLN A 131 -46.85 29.19 -48.49
C GLN A 131 -45.52 29.30 -49.27
N ARG A 132 -44.94 28.12 -49.54
CA ARG A 132 -43.97 27.75 -50.60
C ARG A 132 -44.60 27.79 -52.03
N PRO A 133 -43.88 27.55 -53.17
CA PRO A 133 -42.41 27.45 -53.43
C PRO A 133 -41.89 28.00 -54.82
N HIS A 134 -40.57 27.86 -55.08
CA HIS A 134 -39.84 27.76 -56.38
C HIS A 134 -39.75 28.95 -57.39
N THR A 135 -38.52 29.29 -57.84
CA THR A 135 -37.94 29.16 -59.22
C THR A 135 -36.76 30.14 -59.47
N GLY A 136 -35.89 29.88 -60.48
CA GLY A 136 -34.96 30.88 -61.07
C GLY A 136 -33.44 30.72 -60.80
N VAL A 137 -32.62 30.79 -61.86
CA VAL A 137 -31.12 30.66 -62.02
C VAL A 137 -30.79 31.23 -63.43
N PRO A 138 -29.59 31.77 -63.85
CA PRO A 138 -28.19 31.74 -63.34
C PRO A 138 -27.65 33.19 -63.06
N PRO A 139 -26.36 33.64 -63.23
CA PRO A 139 -25.05 33.01 -63.53
C PRO A 139 -23.82 33.40 -62.64
N THR A 140 -22.65 32.87 -63.05
CA THR A 140 -21.25 32.89 -62.50
C THR A 140 -20.45 34.20 -62.76
N PRO A 141 -19.16 34.38 -62.36
CA PRO A 141 -18.18 33.55 -61.59
C PRO A 141 -17.74 34.29 -60.28
N PRO A 142 -16.49 34.29 -59.72
CA PRO A 142 -15.30 33.40 -59.77
C PRO A 142 -14.81 32.91 -58.36
N PRO A 143 -13.63 32.25 -58.19
CA PRO A 143 -13.13 31.78 -56.88
C PRO A 143 -11.89 32.52 -56.34
N ASP A 144 -11.74 32.61 -55.00
CA ASP A 144 -10.52 33.06 -54.33
C ASP A 144 -10.23 32.28 -53.02
N ARG A 145 -8.98 32.32 -52.52
CA ARG A 145 -8.45 31.45 -51.45
C ARG A 145 -8.64 32.01 -50.03
N PRO A 146 -9.23 31.26 -49.09
CA PRO A 146 -9.15 31.60 -47.66
C PRO A 146 -7.73 31.44 -47.12
N SER A 147 -7.09 32.56 -46.75
CA SER A 147 -5.78 32.53 -46.09
C SER A 147 -5.92 32.12 -44.62
N ILE A 148 -5.19 31.07 -44.21
CA ILE A 148 -5.35 30.42 -42.89
C ILE A 148 -5.02 31.36 -41.71
N ARG A 149 -4.29 32.46 -41.95
CA ARG A 149 -3.68 33.29 -40.91
C ARG A 149 -4.63 34.20 -40.13
N ALA A 150 -5.77 34.60 -40.72
CA ALA A 150 -6.70 35.54 -40.07
C ALA A 150 -7.50 34.92 -38.90
N ARG A 151 -7.80 33.62 -38.97
CA ARG A 151 -8.66 32.95 -37.97
C ARG A 151 -7.99 32.73 -36.60
N ALA A 152 -6.66 32.72 -36.56
CA ALA A 152 -5.87 32.35 -35.39
C ALA A 152 -5.86 33.39 -34.25
N LEU A 153 -6.27 34.64 -34.50
CA LEU A 153 -6.29 35.71 -33.49
C LEU A 153 -7.68 35.89 -32.87
N ASP A 154 -8.74 35.73 -33.66
CA ASP A 154 -10.13 35.92 -33.22
C ASP A 154 -10.65 34.77 -32.32
N GLU A 155 -10.06 33.57 -32.42
CA GLU A 155 -10.32 32.45 -31.51
C GLU A 155 -9.64 32.61 -30.13
N SER A 156 -8.68 33.54 -29.97
CA SER A 156 -8.04 33.83 -28.67
C SER A 156 -8.87 34.81 -27.81
N ALA A 157 -9.58 35.75 -28.45
CA ALA A 157 -10.31 36.82 -27.78
C ALA A 157 -11.62 36.40 -27.07
N LYS A 158 -12.06 35.14 -27.23
CA LYS A 158 -13.33 34.63 -26.66
C LYS A 158 -13.15 33.81 -25.36
N SER A 159 -11.96 33.84 -24.76
CA SER A 159 -11.66 33.17 -23.47
C SER A 159 -11.76 34.12 -22.26
N GLY A 160 -12.85 34.89 -22.15
CA GLY A 160 -13.11 35.84 -21.06
C GLY A 160 -14.24 35.42 -20.12
N SER A 161 -13.89 35.01 -18.90
CA SER A 161 -14.72 34.91 -17.68
C SER A 161 -16.26 34.96 -17.83
N ALA A 162 -16.89 33.84 -18.23
CA ALA A 162 -18.27 33.58 -17.85
C ALA A 162 -18.32 33.02 -16.39
N PRO A 163 -19.31 33.39 -15.56
CA PRO A 163 -19.47 32.77 -14.24
C PRO A 163 -19.74 31.27 -14.38
N PRO A 164 -19.33 30.43 -13.40
CA PRO A 164 -19.48 28.98 -13.50
C PRO A 164 -20.97 28.61 -13.57
N SER A 165 -21.41 28.24 -14.77
CA SER A 165 -22.73 27.66 -14.96
C SER A 165 -22.82 26.40 -14.12
N LYS A 166 -23.76 26.39 -13.15
CA LYS A 166 -23.96 25.24 -12.25
C LYS A 166 -24.01 23.98 -13.10
N PRO A 167 -23.25 22.92 -12.74
CA PRO A 167 -23.20 21.71 -13.56
C PRO A 167 -24.62 21.22 -13.79
N ARG A 168 -25.07 21.29 -15.05
CA ARG A 168 -26.42 20.90 -15.44
C ARG A 168 -26.43 19.39 -15.32
N ILE A 169 -26.81 18.90 -14.12
CA ILE A 169 -26.95 17.48 -13.82
C ILE A 169 -27.76 16.92 -15.00
N PRO A 170 -27.22 15.95 -15.76
CA PRO A 170 -28.00 15.34 -16.83
C PRO A 170 -29.23 14.76 -16.15
N LYS A 171 -30.42 15.29 -16.49
CA LYS A 171 -31.65 14.70 -16.02
C LYS A 171 -31.62 13.25 -16.49
N ILE A 172 -31.49 12.34 -15.54
CA ILE A 172 -31.74 10.94 -15.81
C ILE A 172 -33.26 10.86 -15.91
N ASP A 173 -33.78 11.13 -17.10
CA ASP A 173 -35.18 10.95 -17.44
C ASP A 173 -35.43 9.44 -17.49
N ILE A 174 -35.48 8.84 -16.30
CA ILE A 174 -35.95 7.48 -16.06
C ILE A 174 -37.39 7.49 -16.54
N ASN A 175 -37.60 6.99 -17.76
CA ASN A 175 -38.92 6.85 -18.34
C ASN A 175 -39.63 5.69 -17.61
N TRP A 176 -40.16 6.01 -16.43
CA TRP A 176 -40.86 5.09 -15.53
C TRP A 176 -42.05 4.42 -16.22
N GLU A 177 -42.69 5.10 -17.17
CA GLU A 177 -43.78 4.57 -17.98
C GLU A 177 -43.32 3.40 -18.88
N GLN A 178 -42.18 3.52 -19.57
CA GLN A 178 -41.58 2.39 -20.29
C GLN A 178 -40.97 1.33 -19.37
N TRP A 179 -40.42 1.73 -18.22
CA TRP A 179 -39.73 0.83 -17.31
C TRP A 179 -40.69 -0.04 -16.49
N ILE A 180 -41.77 0.53 -15.97
CA ILE A 180 -42.84 -0.19 -15.24
C ILE A 180 -43.83 -0.80 -16.23
N GLY A 181 -44.33 -0.02 -17.19
CA GLY A 181 -45.37 -0.44 -18.14
C GLY A 181 -44.89 -1.54 -19.08
N VAL A 182 -44.19 -1.19 -20.17
CA VAL A 182 -43.89 -2.14 -21.24
C VAL A 182 -42.80 -3.15 -20.87
N ARG A 183 -41.70 -2.71 -20.23
CA ARG A 183 -40.59 -3.59 -19.86
C ARG A 183 -40.83 -4.33 -18.54
N GLY A 184 -41.41 -3.64 -17.56
CA GLY A 184 -41.72 -4.17 -16.24
C GLY A 184 -42.82 -5.23 -16.30
N ALA A 185 -43.99 -4.93 -16.89
CA ALA A 185 -45.07 -5.92 -17.02
C ALA A 185 -44.66 -7.12 -17.88
N ALA A 186 -43.84 -6.93 -18.91
CA ALA A 186 -43.28 -8.04 -19.68
C ALA A 186 -42.39 -8.96 -18.80
N ALA A 187 -41.42 -8.38 -18.07
CA ALA A 187 -40.56 -9.13 -17.17
C ALA A 187 -41.33 -9.83 -16.05
N ALA A 188 -42.30 -9.13 -15.44
CA ALA A 188 -43.20 -9.68 -14.42
C ALA A 188 -44.04 -10.83 -14.97
N GLY A 189 -44.60 -10.71 -16.17
CA GLY A 189 -45.33 -11.79 -16.84
C GLY A 189 -44.46 -13.02 -17.11
N GLY A 190 -43.20 -12.82 -17.52
CA GLY A 190 -42.23 -13.91 -17.66
C GLY A 190 -41.89 -14.60 -16.33
N ILE A 191 -41.71 -13.82 -15.25
CA ILE A 191 -41.47 -14.35 -13.89
C ILE A 191 -42.70 -15.12 -13.40
N VAL A 192 -43.91 -14.58 -13.54
CA VAL A 192 -45.16 -15.25 -13.17
C VAL A 192 -45.36 -16.53 -13.97
N LEU A 193 -45.06 -16.55 -15.27
CA LEU A 193 -45.12 -17.77 -16.09
C LEU A 193 -44.12 -18.84 -15.65
N ALA A 194 -42.89 -18.45 -15.30
CA ALA A 194 -41.90 -19.37 -14.76
C ALA A 194 -42.30 -19.92 -13.38
N LEU A 195 -42.81 -19.07 -12.49
CA LEU A 195 -43.32 -19.48 -11.16
C LEU A 195 -44.56 -20.37 -11.28
N ALA A 196 -45.49 -20.07 -12.18
CA ALA A 196 -46.68 -20.89 -12.42
C ALA A 196 -46.31 -22.29 -12.91
N ALA A 197 -45.29 -22.42 -13.77
CA ALA A 197 -44.78 -23.72 -14.20
C ALA A 197 -44.12 -24.50 -13.04
N LEU A 198 -43.32 -23.84 -12.19
CA LEU A 198 -42.70 -24.47 -11.01
C LEU A 198 -43.74 -24.91 -9.96
N LEU A 199 -44.73 -24.06 -9.70
CA LEU A 199 -45.85 -24.37 -8.80
C LEU A 199 -46.74 -25.48 -9.37
N PHE A 200 -46.92 -25.55 -10.70
CA PHE A 200 -47.60 -26.68 -11.36
C PHE A 200 -46.83 -27.99 -11.19
N PHE A 201 -45.50 -27.97 -11.30
CA PHE A 201 -44.66 -29.13 -10.99
C PHE A 201 -44.86 -29.59 -9.53
N GLN A 202 -44.81 -28.67 -8.56
CA GLN A 202 -45.04 -28.96 -7.14
C GLN A 202 -46.45 -29.52 -6.89
N TYR A 203 -47.49 -28.82 -7.36
CA TYR A 203 -48.88 -29.23 -7.19
C TYR A 203 -49.15 -30.62 -7.80
N SER A 204 -48.55 -30.91 -8.96
CA SER A 204 -48.64 -32.23 -9.60
C SER A 204 -47.93 -33.33 -8.80
N ILE A 205 -46.83 -33.03 -8.10
CA ILE A 205 -46.18 -33.94 -7.14
C ILE A 205 -47.13 -34.24 -5.98
N GLU A 206 -47.60 -33.20 -5.29
CA GLU A 206 -48.45 -33.31 -4.09
C GLU A 206 -49.75 -34.09 -4.34
N HIS A 207 -50.38 -33.89 -5.49
CA HIS A 207 -51.68 -34.47 -5.82
C HIS A 207 -51.60 -35.72 -6.73
N GLY A 208 -50.39 -36.19 -7.08
CA GLY A 208 -50.19 -37.40 -7.88
C GLY A 208 -50.70 -37.38 -9.33
N LEU A 209 -51.24 -36.25 -9.81
CA LEU A 209 -52.12 -36.12 -10.99
C LEU A 209 -51.52 -36.58 -12.34
N ILE A 210 -50.19 -36.61 -12.46
CA ILE A 210 -49.45 -36.89 -13.70
C ILE A 210 -48.24 -37.74 -13.34
N SER A 211 -47.85 -38.72 -14.18
CA SER A 211 -46.65 -39.53 -13.94
C SER A 211 -45.36 -38.69 -14.02
N PRO A 212 -44.29 -39.05 -13.27
CA PRO A 212 -43.03 -38.29 -13.24
C PRO A 212 -42.47 -37.97 -14.63
N THR A 213 -42.43 -38.97 -15.51
CA THR A 213 -41.97 -38.82 -16.90
C THR A 213 -42.81 -37.81 -17.66
N MET A 214 -44.15 -37.88 -17.57
CA MET A 214 -45.05 -36.95 -18.28
C MET A 214 -44.95 -35.51 -17.74
N ARG A 215 -44.67 -35.30 -16.45
CA ARG A 215 -44.39 -33.95 -15.91
C ARG A 215 -43.16 -33.33 -16.60
N VAL A 216 -42.07 -34.11 -16.73
CA VAL A 216 -40.85 -33.68 -17.44
C VAL A 216 -41.13 -33.42 -18.93
N VAL A 217 -41.88 -34.31 -19.61
CA VAL A 217 -42.33 -34.11 -21.00
C VAL A 217 -43.03 -32.77 -21.17
N PHE A 218 -44.05 -32.48 -20.35
CA PHE A 218 -44.80 -31.22 -20.44
C PHE A 218 -43.93 -30.00 -20.12
N GLY A 219 -43.03 -30.08 -19.13
CA GLY A 219 -42.06 -29.02 -18.85
C GLY A 219 -41.18 -28.70 -20.06
N VAL A 220 -40.59 -29.71 -20.70
CA VAL A 220 -39.74 -29.54 -21.89
C VAL A 220 -40.54 -28.97 -23.08
N LEU A 221 -41.76 -29.47 -23.32
CA LEU A 221 -42.63 -28.97 -24.39
C LEU A 221 -43.06 -27.52 -24.17
N VAL A 222 -43.46 -27.14 -22.95
CA VAL A 222 -43.84 -25.76 -22.61
C VAL A 222 -42.63 -24.83 -22.71
N GLY A 223 -41.47 -25.25 -22.22
CA GLY A 223 -40.23 -24.47 -22.29
C GLY A 223 -39.79 -24.18 -23.73
N ILE A 224 -39.84 -25.18 -24.61
CA ILE A 224 -39.56 -25.00 -26.06
C ILE A 224 -40.65 -24.20 -26.76
N GLY A 225 -41.92 -24.39 -26.40
CA GLY A 225 -43.04 -23.57 -26.88
C GLY A 225 -42.84 -22.08 -26.56
N CYS A 226 -42.32 -21.75 -25.37
CA CYS A 226 -41.95 -20.39 -25.01
C CYS A 226 -40.77 -19.85 -25.85
N LEU A 227 -39.72 -20.66 -26.08
CA LEU A 227 -38.60 -20.28 -26.94
C LEU A 227 -39.05 -19.99 -28.38
N VAL A 228 -39.83 -20.89 -28.99
CA VAL A 228 -40.35 -20.73 -30.37
C VAL A 228 -41.34 -19.56 -30.46
N GLY A 229 -42.25 -19.42 -29.49
CA GLY A 229 -43.18 -18.30 -29.39
C GLY A 229 -42.49 -16.94 -29.27
N SER A 230 -41.31 -16.89 -28.64
CA SER A 230 -40.53 -15.65 -28.52
C SER A 230 -40.01 -15.13 -29.87
N GLU A 231 -39.64 -16.01 -30.81
CA GLU A 231 -39.24 -15.60 -32.18
C GLU A 231 -40.42 -15.02 -32.97
N TRP A 232 -41.65 -15.48 -32.70
CA TRP A 232 -42.87 -14.92 -33.29
C TRP A 232 -43.22 -13.54 -32.72
N LEU A 233 -43.03 -13.32 -31.40
CA LEU A 233 -43.13 -11.99 -30.79
C LEU A 233 -42.07 -11.00 -31.33
N ILE A 234 -40.84 -11.46 -31.61
CA ILE A 234 -39.79 -10.61 -32.25
C ILE A 234 -40.22 -10.16 -33.64
N LYS A 235 -40.77 -11.07 -34.46
CA LYS A 235 -41.32 -10.72 -35.79
C LYS A 235 -42.47 -9.71 -35.72
N ARG A 236 -43.13 -9.58 -34.57
CA ARG A 236 -44.18 -8.57 -34.27
C ARG A 236 -43.64 -7.31 -33.57
N GLY A 237 -42.33 -7.13 -33.47
CA GLY A 237 -41.69 -5.98 -32.81
C GLY A 237 -41.76 -5.97 -31.28
N GLN A 238 -42.38 -6.97 -30.65
CA GLN A 238 -42.61 -7.02 -29.20
C GLN A 238 -41.38 -7.56 -28.43
N ALA A 239 -40.23 -6.93 -28.63
CA ALA A 239 -38.93 -7.40 -28.13
C ALA A 239 -38.89 -7.58 -26.59
N ALA A 240 -39.57 -6.72 -25.82
CA ALA A 240 -39.63 -6.84 -24.36
C ALA A 240 -40.34 -8.13 -23.92
N ALA A 241 -41.53 -8.39 -24.46
CA ALA A 241 -42.31 -9.60 -24.18
C ALA A 241 -41.60 -10.86 -24.70
N ALA A 242 -40.96 -10.79 -25.88
CA ALA A 242 -40.17 -11.90 -26.42
C ALA A 242 -38.99 -12.27 -25.50
N ASN A 243 -38.28 -11.27 -24.96
CA ASN A 243 -37.14 -11.50 -24.09
C ASN A 243 -37.56 -12.09 -22.74
N ALA A 244 -38.72 -11.68 -22.21
CA ALA A 244 -39.29 -12.28 -21.01
C ALA A 244 -39.78 -13.72 -21.25
N LEU A 245 -40.49 -13.98 -22.35
CA LEU A 245 -40.99 -15.31 -22.72
C LEU A 245 -39.86 -16.30 -23.02
N ALA A 246 -38.77 -15.85 -23.65
CA ALA A 246 -37.58 -16.68 -23.81
C ALA A 246 -36.91 -16.98 -22.44
N GLY A 247 -36.85 -15.98 -21.55
CA GLY A 247 -36.35 -16.14 -20.19
C GLY A 247 -37.14 -17.18 -19.39
N SER A 248 -38.47 -17.12 -19.42
CA SER A 248 -39.32 -18.12 -18.76
C SER A 248 -39.16 -19.50 -19.39
N GLY A 249 -39.06 -19.60 -20.72
CA GLY A 249 -38.78 -20.86 -21.41
C GLY A 249 -37.47 -21.52 -20.97
N VAL A 250 -36.40 -20.73 -20.81
CA VAL A 250 -35.11 -21.21 -20.28
C VAL A 250 -35.23 -21.70 -18.83
N VAL A 251 -35.91 -20.96 -17.95
CA VAL A 251 -36.11 -21.36 -16.55
C VAL A 251 -36.91 -22.66 -16.44
N ILE A 252 -37.96 -22.83 -17.26
CA ILE A 252 -38.78 -24.04 -17.29
C ILE A 252 -37.95 -25.25 -17.78
N LEU A 253 -37.08 -25.07 -18.77
CA LEU A 253 -36.19 -26.14 -19.26
C LEU A 253 -35.15 -26.56 -18.21
N TYR A 254 -34.57 -25.61 -17.46
CA TYR A 254 -33.72 -25.93 -16.32
C TYR A 254 -34.48 -26.71 -15.23
N GLY A 255 -35.66 -26.24 -14.83
CA GLY A 255 -36.49 -26.89 -13.81
C GLY A 255 -36.90 -28.31 -14.20
N ALA A 256 -37.33 -28.52 -15.45
CA ALA A 256 -37.68 -29.84 -15.96
C ALA A 256 -36.47 -30.79 -16.02
N THR A 257 -35.28 -30.29 -16.42
CA THR A 257 -34.04 -31.09 -16.48
C THR A 257 -33.55 -31.48 -15.08
N TRP A 258 -33.59 -30.55 -14.13
CA TRP A 258 -33.25 -30.81 -12.73
C TRP A 258 -34.21 -31.83 -12.10
N ALA A 259 -35.53 -31.64 -12.27
CA ALA A 259 -36.53 -32.57 -11.77
C ALA A 259 -36.35 -33.98 -12.35
N ALA A 260 -36.02 -34.10 -13.64
CA ALA A 260 -35.75 -35.37 -14.29
C ALA A 260 -34.58 -36.14 -13.65
N GLN A 261 -33.55 -35.46 -13.17
CA GLN A 261 -32.38 -36.07 -12.55
C GLN A 261 -32.52 -36.21 -11.02
N THR A 262 -32.68 -35.10 -10.29
CA THR A 262 -32.67 -35.10 -8.81
C THR A 262 -33.96 -35.65 -8.20
N LEU A 263 -35.14 -35.28 -8.73
CA LEU A 263 -36.41 -35.66 -8.12
C LEU A 263 -36.93 -37.02 -8.60
N TYR A 264 -36.58 -37.43 -9.82
CA TYR A 264 -37.19 -38.59 -10.48
C TYR A 264 -36.22 -39.65 -11.00
N GLY A 265 -34.90 -39.39 -11.05
CA GLY A 265 -33.90 -40.36 -11.51
C GLY A 265 -34.03 -40.84 -12.97
N LEU A 266 -34.82 -40.15 -13.79
CA LEU A 266 -35.15 -40.52 -15.18
C LEU A 266 -33.95 -40.39 -16.13
N ILE A 267 -32.96 -39.57 -15.77
CA ILE A 267 -31.71 -39.39 -16.52
C ILE A 267 -30.51 -39.36 -15.57
N GLY A 268 -29.41 -39.94 -16.03
CA GLY A 268 -28.14 -39.90 -15.30
C GLY A 268 -27.53 -38.49 -15.24
N MET A 269 -26.58 -38.32 -14.30
CA MET A 269 -25.89 -37.06 -14.03
C MET A 269 -25.26 -36.42 -15.30
N VAL A 270 -24.59 -37.23 -16.13
CA VAL A 270 -23.89 -36.72 -17.34
C VAL A 270 -24.87 -36.22 -18.41
N PRO A 271 -25.92 -36.98 -18.83
CA PRO A 271 -26.99 -36.44 -19.69
C PRO A 271 -27.65 -35.15 -19.15
N ALA A 272 -27.96 -35.09 -17.85
CA ALA A 272 -28.57 -33.91 -17.24
C ALA A 272 -27.65 -32.68 -17.32
N PHE A 273 -26.37 -32.86 -16.97
CA PHE A 273 -25.35 -31.81 -17.07
C PHE A 273 -25.18 -31.30 -18.51
N VAL A 274 -25.06 -32.21 -19.50
CA VAL A 274 -24.93 -31.84 -20.91
C VAL A 274 -26.17 -31.07 -21.41
N LEU A 275 -27.37 -31.49 -21.01
CA LEU A 275 -28.61 -30.78 -21.36
C LEU A 275 -28.65 -29.36 -20.78
N MET A 276 -28.24 -29.18 -19.53
CA MET A 276 -28.16 -27.86 -18.89
C MET A 276 -27.07 -26.96 -19.52
N VAL A 277 -25.94 -27.53 -19.96
CA VAL A 277 -24.94 -26.81 -20.76
C VAL A 277 -25.52 -26.35 -22.12
N VAL A 278 -26.28 -27.21 -22.80
CA VAL A 278 -26.97 -26.83 -24.06
C VAL A 278 -27.99 -25.71 -23.82
N ILE A 279 -28.81 -25.79 -22.76
CA ILE A 279 -29.74 -24.72 -22.37
C ILE A 279 -28.99 -23.41 -22.06
N THR A 280 -27.82 -23.48 -21.39
CA THR A 280 -26.95 -22.31 -21.18
C THR A 280 -26.51 -21.69 -22.50
N ALA A 281 -26.06 -22.51 -23.44
CA ALA A 281 -25.58 -22.08 -24.75
C ALA A 281 -26.68 -21.46 -25.63
N VAL A 282 -27.91 -22.01 -25.61
CA VAL A 282 -29.10 -21.39 -26.22
C VAL A 282 -29.32 -20.00 -25.65
N CYS A 283 -29.32 -19.87 -24.33
CA CYS A 283 -29.60 -18.61 -23.65
C CYS A 283 -28.56 -17.53 -24.04
N VAL A 284 -27.27 -17.89 -24.08
CA VAL A 284 -26.19 -17.02 -24.57
C VAL A 284 -26.38 -16.65 -26.05
N ALA A 285 -26.70 -17.61 -26.92
CA ALA A 285 -26.91 -17.35 -28.35
C ALA A 285 -28.10 -16.40 -28.59
N LEU A 286 -29.20 -16.54 -27.84
CA LEU A 286 -30.36 -15.64 -27.90
C LEU A 286 -30.04 -14.25 -27.31
N ALA A 287 -29.28 -14.17 -26.22
CA ALA A 287 -28.85 -12.88 -25.68
C ALA A 287 -27.96 -12.11 -26.67
N VAL A 288 -27.06 -12.81 -27.35
CA VAL A 288 -26.23 -12.27 -28.44
C VAL A 288 -27.09 -11.82 -29.63
N SER A 289 -27.99 -12.67 -30.15
CA SER A 289 -28.76 -12.33 -31.35
C SER A 289 -29.79 -11.20 -31.13
N ARG A 290 -30.24 -10.99 -29.88
CA ARG A 290 -31.29 -10.02 -29.50
C ARG A 290 -30.77 -8.77 -28.78
N ASP A 291 -29.45 -8.67 -28.56
CA ASP A 291 -28.78 -7.66 -27.71
C ASP A 291 -29.40 -7.51 -26.29
N ALA A 292 -29.90 -8.64 -25.77
CA ALA A 292 -30.77 -8.66 -24.60
C ALA A 292 -29.99 -8.94 -23.30
N ARG A 293 -29.50 -7.88 -22.65
CA ARG A 293 -28.82 -7.95 -21.33
C ARG A 293 -29.56 -8.82 -20.30
N PHE A 294 -30.89 -8.76 -20.26
CA PHE A 294 -31.73 -9.56 -19.36
C PHE A 294 -31.61 -11.07 -19.61
N ILE A 295 -31.60 -11.51 -20.88
CA ILE A 295 -31.43 -12.93 -21.23
C ILE A 295 -30.02 -13.40 -20.81
N ALA A 296 -28.99 -12.58 -21.03
CA ALA A 296 -27.63 -12.93 -20.60
C ALA A 296 -27.51 -13.11 -19.07
N VAL A 297 -28.21 -12.30 -18.28
CA VAL A 297 -28.26 -12.47 -16.81
C VAL A 297 -28.99 -13.76 -16.41
N LEU A 298 -30.09 -14.12 -17.07
CA LEU A 298 -30.76 -15.41 -16.82
C LEU A 298 -29.89 -16.61 -17.25
N GLY A 299 -29.16 -16.50 -18.35
CA GLY A 299 -28.19 -17.51 -18.79
C GLY A 299 -27.02 -17.68 -17.82
N LEU A 300 -26.50 -16.57 -17.28
CA LEU A 300 -25.49 -16.55 -16.23
C LEU A 300 -26.01 -17.25 -14.97
N LEU A 301 -27.20 -16.88 -14.47
CA LEU A 301 -27.81 -17.50 -13.30
C LEU A 301 -28.04 -19.00 -13.48
N GLY A 302 -28.55 -19.44 -14.64
CA GLY A 302 -28.73 -20.86 -14.95
C GLY A 302 -27.41 -21.63 -15.05
N GLY A 303 -26.38 -21.03 -15.65
CA GLY A 303 -25.03 -21.63 -15.71
C GLY A 303 -24.43 -21.82 -14.31
N PHE A 304 -24.46 -20.79 -13.46
CA PHE A 304 -23.97 -20.90 -12.09
C PHE A 304 -24.86 -21.78 -11.18
N ALA A 305 -26.15 -21.95 -11.49
CA ALA A 305 -27.01 -22.90 -10.80
C ALA A 305 -26.74 -24.37 -11.20
N THR A 306 -26.28 -24.62 -12.43
CA THR A 306 -26.15 -25.97 -13.01
C THR A 306 -25.35 -26.95 -12.13
N PRO A 307 -24.17 -26.60 -11.57
CA PRO A 307 -23.45 -27.53 -10.69
C PRO A 307 -24.16 -27.77 -9.36
N LEU A 308 -24.77 -26.73 -8.76
CA LEU A 308 -25.51 -26.84 -7.49
C LEU A 308 -26.74 -27.74 -7.60
N LEU A 309 -27.31 -27.85 -8.80
CA LEU A 309 -28.51 -28.63 -9.07
C LEU A 309 -28.21 -30.09 -9.46
N VAL A 310 -27.00 -30.42 -9.94
CA VAL A 310 -26.69 -31.75 -10.51
C VAL A 310 -25.59 -32.51 -9.75
N ALA A 311 -24.69 -31.81 -9.06
CA ALA A 311 -23.53 -32.43 -8.40
C ALA A 311 -23.83 -32.91 -6.98
N SER A 312 -24.43 -34.10 -6.87
CA SER A 312 -24.47 -34.88 -5.63
C SER A 312 -23.31 -35.88 -5.60
N ASP A 313 -22.44 -35.75 -4.59
CA ASP A 313 -21.53 -36.77 -4.04
C ASP A 313 -20.38 -37.35 -4.92
N ALA A 314 -20.32 -37.10 -6.23
CA ALA A 314 -19.37 -37.81 -7.12
C ALA A 314 -18.38 -36.94 -7.94
N SER A 315 -18.54 -35.61 -8.02
CA SER A 315 -17.75 -34.78 -8.96
C SER A 315 -16.41 -34.32 -8.40
N SER A 316 -15.31 -34.54 -9.14
CA SER A 316 -13.99 -34.02 -8.77
C SER A 316 -13.95 -32.47 -8.80
N PRO A 317 -13.30 -31.80 -7.82
CA PRO A 317 -13.24 -30.33 -7.79
C PRO A 317 -12.66 -29.70 -9.07
N ALA A 318 -11.73 -30.39 -9.74
CA ALA A 318 -11.16 -29.97 -11.01
C ALA A 318 -12.22 -29.87 -12.14
N ALA A 319 -13.22 -30.78 -12.16
CA ALA A 319 -14.30 -30.73 -13.14
C ALA A 319 -15.27 -29.57 -12.87
N LEU A 320 -15.62 -29.34 -11.60
CA LEU A 320 -16.44 -28.21 -11.15
C LEU A 320 -15.82 -26.87 -11.57
N PHE A 321 -14.56 -26.64 -11.19
CA PHE A 321 -13.87 -25.39 -11.52
C PHE A 321 -13.49 -25.28 -13.00
N GLY A 322 -13.24 -26.39 -13.69
CA GLY A 322 -13.07 -26.40 -15.15
C GLY A 322 -14.32 -25.94 -15.89
N TYR A 323 -15.51 -26.39 -15.48
CA TYR A 323 -16.78 -25.90 -16.02
C TYR A 323 -17.00 -24.42 -15.71
N ILE A 324 -16.82 -23.99 -14.45
CA ILE A 324 -17.00 -22.59 -14.05
C ILE A 324 -16.01 -21.68 -14.79
N LEU A 325 -14.77 -22.11 -15.02
CA LEU A 325 -13.77 -21.35 -15.77
C LEU A 325 -14.17 -21.19 -17.24
N LEU A 326 -14.70 -22.24 -17.87
CA LEU A 326 -15.21 -22.18 -19.24
C LEU A 326 -16.42 -21.23 -19.35
N LEU A 327 -17.32 -21.27 -18.35
CA LEU A 327 -18.48 -20.38 -18.24
C LEU A 327 -18.01 -18.92 -18.06
N ASP A 328 -17.07 -18.65 -17.15
CA ASP A 328 -16.49 -17.32 -16.92
C ASP A 328 -15.80 -16.79 -18.17
N LEU A 329 -14.96 -17.58 -18.85
CA LEU A 329 -14.30 -17.16 -20.08
C LEU A 329 -15.33 -16.79 -21.18
N GLY A 330 -16.42 -17.55 -21.30
CA GLY A 330 -17.53 -17.23 -22.20
C GLY A 330 -18.28 -15.95 -21.82
N LEU A 331 -18.57 -15.75 -20.53
CA LEU A 331 -19.25 -14.57 -20.00
C LEU A 331 -18.39 -13.30 -20.08
N LEU A 332 -17.08 -13.41 -19.82
CA LEU A 332 -16.11 -12.31 -19.95
C LEU A 332 -15.87 -11.94 -21.41
N TRP A 333 -15.79 -12.92 -22.31
CA TRP A 333 -15.76 -12.67 -23.75
C TRP A 333 -17.03 -11.96 -24.23
N LEU A 334 -18.21 -12.42 -23.80
CA LEU A 334 -19.50 -11.77 -24.12
C LEU A 334 -19.58 -10.36 -23.56
N ALA A 335 -19.20 -10.16 -22.29
CA ALA A 335 -19.18 -8.87 -21.63
C ALA A 335 -18.30 -7.87 -22.39
N ARG A 336 -17.10 -8.28 -22.83
CA ARG A 336 -16.22 -7.44 -23.65
C ARG A 336 -16.81 -7.20 -25.04
N ALA A 337 -17.29 -8.23 -25.72
CA ALA A 337 -17.80 -8.17 -27.09
C ALA A 337 -19.10 -7.34 -27.23
N ARG A 338 -19.79 -7.04 -26.13
CA ARG A 338 -21.01 -6.20 -26.10
C ARG A 338 -20.97 -4.99 -25.18
N GLY A 339 -19.84 -4.71 -24.53
CA GLY A 339 -19.74 -3.59 -23.58
C GLY A 339 -20.68 -3.75 -22.37
N TRP A 340 -20.85 -4.98 -21.87
CA TRP A 340 -21.79 -5.34 -20.80
C TRP A 340 -21.07 -5.74 -19.49
N PRO A 341 -20.39 -4.80 -18.79
CA PRO A 341 -19.59 -5.14 -17.60
C PRO A 341 -20.39 -5.70 -16.42
N LEU A 342 -21.72 -5.49 -16.38
CA LEU A 342 -22.57 -6.13 -15.37
C LEU A 342 -22.42 -7.66 -15.38
N LEU A 343 -22.25 -8.29 -16.54
CA LEU A 343 -22.00 -9.73 -16.62
C LEU A 343 -20.65 -10.12 -16.00
N ALA A 344 -19.61 -9.31 -16.20
CA ALA A 344 -18.28 -9.55 -15.66
C ALA A 344 -18.18 -9.29 -14.14
N VAL A 345 -19.09 -8.49 -13.57
CA VAL A 345 -19.25 -8.34 -12.11
C VAL A 345 -20.08 -9.49 -11.54
N LEU A 346 -21.17 -9.87 -12.21
CA LEU A 346 -22.04 -10.98 -11.78
C LEU A 346 -21.36 -12.35 -11.89
N SER A 347 -20.49 -12.58 -12.89
CA SER A 347 -19.78 -13.85 -13.04
C SER A 347 -18.67 -13.98 -11.99
N LEU A 348 -17.94 -12.89 -11.71
CA LEU A 348 -17.04 -12.82 -10.55
C LEU A 348 -17.77 -13.11 -9.23
N ALA A 349 -18.98 -12.57 -9.05
CA ALA A 349 -19.78 -12.84 -7.85
C ALA A 349 -20.23 -14.31 -7.77
N GLY A 350 -20.71 -14.90 -8.88
CA GLY A 350 -21.06 -16.33 -8.95
C GLY A 350 -19.87 -17.24 -8.64
N THR A 351 -18.72 -16.97 -9.25
CA THR A 351 -17.46 -17.70 -9.01
C THR A 351 -16.96 -17.53 -7.58
N ALA A 352 -17.06 -16.34 -6.98
CA ALA A 352 -16.71 -16.11 -5.59
C ALA A 352 -17.62 -16.88 -4.61
N VAL A 353 -18.92 -16.99 -4.91
CA VAL A 353 -19.88 -17.79 -4.13
C VAL A 353 -19.56 -19.29 -4.24
N HIS A 354 -19.30 -19.80 -5.45
CA HIS A 354 -18.90 -21.20 -5.67
C HIS A 354 -17.58 -21.56 -4.98
N GLN A 355 -16.56 -20.69 -5.11
CA GLN A 355 -15.29 -20.83 -4.40
C GLN A 355 -15.52 -20.83 -2.89
N GLY A 356 -16.31 -19.89 -2.36
CA GLY A 356 -16.61 -19.81 -0.93
C GLY A 356 -17.34 -21.03 -0.39
N LEU A 357 -18.39 -21.50 -1.08
CA LEU A 357 -19.15 -22.68 -0.69
C LEU A 357 -18.27 -23.95 -0.67
N TRP A 358 -17.42 -24.12 -1.69
CA TRP A 358 -16.50 -25.25 -1.77
C TRP A 358 -15.38 -25.19 -0.71
N ILE A 359 -14.76 -24.02 -0.54
CA ILE A 359 -13.68 -23.79 0.45
C ILE A 359 -14.18 -24.00 1.88
N VAL A 360 -15.35 -23.46 2.23
CA VAL A 360 -15.91 -23.58 3.59
C VAL A 360 -16.50 -24.96 3.83
N GLY A 361 -17.18 -25.56 2.84
CA GLY A 361 -17.92 -26.81 3.01
C GLY A 361 -17.10 -28.10 2.85
N THR A 362 -16.05 -28.12 2.02
CA THR A 362 -15.43 -29.38 1.55
C THR A 362 -13.90 -29.39 1.46
N MET A 363 -13.23 -28.37 2.01
CA MET A 363 -11.77 -28.26 1.98
C MET A 363 -11.08 -29.13 3.04
N ASP A 364 -10.05 -29.83 2.59
CA ASP A 364 -9.08 -30.58 3.39
C ASP A 364 -7.64 -30.13 3.01
N ALA A 365 -6.63 -30.70 3.67
CA ALA A 365 -5.23 -30.34 3.43
C ALA A 365 -4.73 -30.74 2.04
N GLU A 366 -5.31 -31.78 1.43
CA GLU A 366 -4.90 -32.30 0.11
C GLU A 366 -5.43 -31.40 -1.01
N ARG A 367 -6.68 -30.93 -0.88
CA ARG A 367 -7.35 -30.03 -1.83
C ARG A 367 -6.87 -28.59 -1.74
N ALA A 368 -6.16 -28.22 -0.68
CA ALA A 368 -5.60 -26.87 -0.47
C ALA A 368 -4.82 -26.34 -1.68
N ALA A 369 -3.95 -27.17 -2.25
CA ALA A 369 -3.15 -26.81 -3.42
C ALA A 369 -4.03 -26.54 -4.66
N LEU A 370 -5.06 -27.36 -4.87
CA LEU A 370 -6.05 -27.15 -5.93
C LEU A 370 -6.81 -25.84 -5.72
N GLY A 371 -7.24 -25.53 -4.49
CA GLY A 371 -7.92 -24.27 -4.17
C GLY A 371 -7.07 -23.03 -4.45
N ILE A 372 -5.77 -23.10 -4.15
CA ILE A 372 -4.81 -22.04 -4.48
C ILE A 372 -4.62 -21.87 -5.99
N VAL A 373 -4.50 -22.97 -6.74
CA VAL A 373 -4.44 -22.93 -8.22
C VAL A 373 -5.72 -22.34 -8.80
N VAL A 374 -6.89 -22.73 -8.29
CA VAL A 374 -8.20 -22.18 -8.68
C VAL A 374 -8.24 -20.67 -8.45
N LEU A 375 -7.96 -20.20 -7.24
CA LEU A 375 -7.97 -18.76 -6.92
C LEU A 375 -6.98 -17.96 -7.79
N GLY A 376 -5.80 -18.50 -8.07
CA GLY A 376 -4.82 -17.90 -8.97
C GLY A 376 -5.33 -17.81 -10.41
N VAL A 377 -5.83 -18.91 -10.98
CA VAL A 377 -6.31 -18.99 -12.37
C VAL A 377 -7.51 -18.07 -12.61
N PHE A 378 -8.51 -18.09 -11.72
CA PHE A 378 -9.66 -17.19 -11.84
C PHE A 378 -9.26 -15.73 -11.65
N GLY A 379 -8.40 -15.41 -10.67
CA GLY A 379 -7.90 -14.04 -10.48
C GLY A 379 -7.16 -13.50 -11.72
N ILE A 380 -6.37 -14.35 -12.38
CA ILE A 380 -5.72 -14.02 -13.67
C ILE A 380 -6.76 -13.82 -14.78
N ALA A 381 -7.79 -14.66 -14.88
CA ALA A 381 -8.85 -14.53 -15.90
C ALA A 381 -9.60 -13.19 -15.78
N PHE A 382 -9.98 -12.78 -14.57
CA PHE A 382 -10.64 -11.50 -14.31
C PHE A 382 -9.72 -10.27 -14.46
N LEU A 383 -8.39 -10.44 -14.32
CA LEU A 383 -7.43 -9.35 -14.51
C LEU A 383 -7.28 -8.90 -15.97
N PHE A 384 -7.32 -9.84 -16.93
CA PHE A 384 -7.10 -9.52 -18.35
C PHE A 384 -8.30 -8.86 -19.06
N VAL A 385 -9.41 -8.63 -18.34
CA VAL A 385 -10.64 -8.02 -18.85
C VAL A 385 -10.47 -6.54 -19.15
N ASP A 386 -10.07 -6.23 -20.38
CA ASP A 386 -9.86 -4.85 -20.85
C ASP A 386 -10.99 -4.36 -21.76
N ASN A 387 -11.38 -3.09 -21.63
CA ASN A 387 -12.19 -2.36 -22.61
C ASN A 387 -11.97 -0.84 -22.50
N SER A 388 -12.12 -0.11 -23.61
CA SER A 388 -11.82 1.33 -23.74
C SER A 388 -12.98 2.27 -23.41
N ASP A 389 -14.19 1.75 -23.20
CA ASP A 389 -15.39 2.58 -23.00
C ASP A 389 -15.40 3.32 -21.65
N LYS A 390 -15.35 4.65 -21.73
CA LYS A 390 -15.32 5.54 -20.56
C LYS A 390 -16.61 5.47 -19.73
N GLU A 391 -17.75 5.26 -20.39
CA GLU A 391 -19.11 5.36 -19.83
C GLU A 391 -19.43 4.31 -18.74
N HIS A 392 -18.81 3.12 -18.80
CA HIS A 392 -19.01 2.06 -17.80
C HIS A 392 -17.71 1.71 -17.05
N SER A 393 -16.75 2.64 -17.03
CA SER A 393 -15.41 2.44 -16.45
C SER A 393 -15.42 1.93 -15.01
N LEU A 394 -16.35 2.36 -14.14
CA LEU A 394 -16.39 1.92 -12.74
C LEU A 394 -16.60 0.40 -12.59
N LEU A 395 -17.48 -0.22 -13.39
CA LEU A 395 -17.76 -1.65 -13.29
C LEU A 395 -16.59 -2.49 -13.83
N TRP A 396 -15.94 -2.07 -14.93
CA TRP A 396 -14.70 -2.72 -15.42
C TRP A 396 -13.54 -2.65 -14.41
N ARG A 397 -13.46 -1.56 -13.65
CA ARG A 397 -12.50 -1.42 -12.54
C ARG A 397 -12.87 -2.33 -11.37
N ALA A 398 -14.16 -2.43 -11.03
CA ALA A 398 -14.66 -3.31 -9.98
C ALA A 398 -14.38 -4.80 -10.27
N THR A 399 -14.60 -5.29 -11.49
CA THR A 399 -14.24 -6.66 -11.89
C THR A 399 -12.75 -6.93 -11.70
N ARG A 400 -11.86 -6.08 -12.23
CA ARG A 400 -10.41 -6.30 -12.16
C ARG A 400 -9.86 -6.18 -10.74
N ALA A 401 -10.38 -5.24 -9.95
CA ALA A 401 -10.02 -5.10 -8.54
C ALA A 401 -10.55 -6.29 -7.71
N GLY A 402 -11.76 -6.76 -7.98
CA GLY A 402 -12.37 -7.91 -7.32
C GLY A 402 -11.69 -9.23 -7.66
N GLY A 403 -11.24 -9.42 -8.91
CA GLY A 403 -10.41 -10.56 -9.32
C GLY A 403 -9.06 -10.66 -8.59
N VAL A 404 -8.59 -9.55 -8.00
CA VAL A 404 -7.44 -9.55 -7.07
C VAL A 404 -7.90 -9.70 -5.62
N ALA A 405 -8.92 -8.94 -5.21
CA ALA A 405 -9.35 -8.85 -3.81
C ALA A 405 -10.03 -10.12 -3.28
N VAL A 406 -10.79 -10.86 -4.12
CA VAL A 406 -11.46 -12.11 -3.71
C VAL A 406 -10.44 -13.21 -3.38
N PRO A 407 -9.45 -13.51 -4.25
CA PRO A 407 -8.32 -14.37 -3.87
C PRO A 407 -7.55 -13.92 -2.63
N PHE A 408 -7.35 -12.61 -2.41
CA PHE A 408 -6.74 -12.11 -1.17
C PHE A 408 -7.61 -12.37 0.08
N ALA A 409 -8.93 -12.22 -0.02
CA ALA A 409 -9.86 -12.50 1.08
C ALA A 409 -9.87 -13.99 1.45
N PHE A 410 -9.85 -14.89 0.46
CA PHE A 410 -9.67 -16.32 0.72
C PHE A 410 -8.26 -16.66 1.23
N GLY A 411 -7.22 -15.96 0.77
CA GLY A 411 -5.88 -16.05 1.37
C GLY A 411 -5.86 -15.68 2.86
N LEU A 412 -6.63 -14.68 3.27
CA LEU A 412 -6.79 -14.30 4.68
C LEU A 412 -7.57 -15.35 5.47
N HIS A 413 -8.61 -15.96 4.88
CA HIS A 413 -9.30 -17.11 5.48
C HIS A 413 -8.32 -18.28 5.70
N PHE A 414 -7.54 -18.65 4.69
CA PHE A 414 -6.54 -19.71 4.80
C PHE A 414 -5.46 -19.45 5.85
N ALA A 415 -5.02 -18.19 6.01
CA ALA A 415 -4.11 -17.78 7.08
C ALA A 415 -4.70 -17.94 8.50
N GLY A 416 -6.03 -17.94 8.64
CA GLY A 416 -6.74 -18.21 9.90
C GLY A 416 -7.05 -19.68 10.16
N THR A 417 -7.10 -20.54 9.14
CA THR A 417 -7.57 -21.94 9.27
C THR A 417 -6.43 -22.93 9.50
N ALA A 418 -6.43 -23.60 10.66
CA ALA A 418 -5.43 -24.58 11.08
C ALA A 418 -5.37 -25.91 10.26
N LYS A 419 -6.02 -25.99 9.08
CA LYS A 419 -5.96 -27.15 8.17
C LYS A 419 -4.98 -26.99 7.00
N LEU A 420 -4.52 -25.77 6.71
CA LEU A 420 -3.44 -25.49 5.73
C LEU A 420 -2.11 -25.20 6.44
N ALA A 421 -2.00 -25.58 7.72
CA ALA A 421 -1.22 -24.87 8.70
C ALA A 421 0.29 -24.85 8.46
N ASP A 422 0.87 -26.03 8.23
CA ASP A 422 2.29 -26.25 8.53
C ASP A 422 3.27 -25.69 7.50
N ASN A 423 2.80 -25.25 6.32
CA ASN A 423 3.65 -24.81 5.23
C ASN A 423 3.07 -23.56 4.53
N PRO A 424 3.69 -22.37 4.67
CA PRO A 424 3.20 -21.14 4.05
C PRO A 424 3.56 -21.02 2.55
N ILE A 425 4.36 -21.93 1.95
CA ILE A 425 4.80 -21.82 0.55
C ILE A 425 3.62 -21.74 -0.44
N PRO A 426 2.56 -22.59 -0.37
CA PRO A 426 1.45 -22.52 -1.32
C PRO A 426 0.68 -21.18 -1.21
N LEU A 427 0.44 -20.71 0.01
CA LEU A 427 -0.15 -19.40 0.27
C LEU A 427 0.74 -18.28 -0.28
N GLY A 428 2.06 -18.38 -0.08
CA GLY A 428 3.04 -17.46 -0.64
C GLY A 428 3.06 -17.41 -2.17
N ALA A 429 2.92 -18.55 -2.84
CA ALA A 429 2.80 -18.60 -4.31
C ALA A 429 1.56 -17.84 -4.79
N LEU A 430 0.41 -17.99 -4.12
CA LEU A 430 -0.79 -17.20 -4.38
C LEU A 430 -0.51 -15.70 -4.18
N LEU A 431 0.10 -15.30 -3.06
CA LEU A 431 0.40 -13.90 -2.77
C LEU A 431 1.37 -13.28 -3.80
N VAL A 432 2.35 -14.04 -4.28
CA VAL A 432 3.28 -13.60 -5.35
C VAL A 432 2.54 -13.38 -6.67
N ILE A 433 1.68 -14.33 -7.08
CA ILE A 433 0.88 -14.23 -8.31
C ILE A 433 -0.07 -13.02 -8.25
N LEU A 434 -0.81 -12.85 -7.15
CA LEU A 434 -1.74 -11.74 -6.96
C LEU A 434 -1.01 -10.39 -6.89
N SER A 435 0.15 -10.34 -6.24
CA SER A 435 0.99 -9.12 -6.19
C SER A 435 1.51 -8.73 -7.58
N ALA A 436 1.91 -9.71 -8.40
CA ALA A 436 2.36 -9.48 -9.76
C ALA A 436 1.20 -8.99 -10.65
N GLY A 437 0.02 -9.61 -10.54
CA GLY A 437 -1.20 -9.19 -11.22
C GLY A 437 -1.66 -7.78 -10.82
N ALA A 438 -1.61 -7.46 -9.53
CA ALA A 438 -1.91 -6.12 -9.01
C ALA A 438 -0.91 -5.04 -9.48
N CYS A 439 0.37 -5.39 -9.59
CA CYS A 439 1.38 -4.52 -10.20
C CYS A 439 1.15 -4.33 -11.71
N TRP A 440 0.78 -5.38 -12.43
CA TRP A 440 0.41 -5.27 -13.85
C TRP A 440 -0.82 -4.36 -14.03
N LEU A 441 -1.85 -4.49 -13.19
CA LEU A 441 -3.05 -3.64 -13.19
C LEU A 441 -2.72 -2.17 -12.84
N ALA A 442 -1.78 -1.93 -11.92
CA ALA A 442 -1.31 -0.59 -11.56
C ALA A 442 -0.60 0.16 -12.70
N ARG A 443 -0.24 -0.51 -13.81
CA ARG A 443 0.16 0.17 -15.05
C ARG A 443 -1.01 0.97 -15.64
N LYS A 444 -2.19 0.35 -15.71
CA LYS A 444 -3.41 0.89 -16.32
C LYS A 444 -4.22 1.79 -15.37
N GLU A 445 -4.22 1.51 -14.07
CA GLU A 445 -5.04 2.23 -13.10
C GLU A 445 -4.23 3.13 -12.15
N PRO A 446 -4.58 4.43 -12.00
CA PRO A 446 -3.78 5.41 -11.25
C PRO A 446 -3.84 5.26 -9.72
N ARG A 447 -4.81 4.51 -9.17
CA ARG A 447 -5.08 4.43 -7.73
C ARG A 447 -5.48 3.03 -7.31
N GLY A 448 -4.81 2.47 -6.31
CA GLY A 448 -5.29 1.31 -5.56
C GLY A 448 -4.44 0.03 -5.66
N PRO A 449 -4.41 -0.67 -6.81
CA PRO A 449 -4.25 -2.13 -6.82
C PRO A 449 -2.94 -2.64 -6.21
N ALA A 450 -1.78 -2.12 -6.63
CA ALA A 450 -0.49 -2.54 -6.06
C ALA A 450 -0.35 -2.19 -4.57
N VAL A 451 -0.88 -1.04 -4.14
CA VAL A 451 -0.86 -0.61 -2.72
C VAL A 451 -1.77 -1.47 -1.86
N GLY A 452 -2.98 -1.77 -2.35
CA GLY A 452 -3.93 -2.67 -1.70
C GLY A 452 -3.39 -4.10 -1.62
N ALA A 453 -2.76 -4.61 -2.68
CA ALA A 453 -2.11 -5.92 -2.68
C ALA A 453 -0.94 -6.00 -1.68
N ALA A 454 -0.09 -4.96 -1.60
CA ALA A 454 1.00 -4.94 -0.61
C ALA A 454 0.46 -4.97 0.83
N GLY A 455 -0.60 -4.20 1.12
CA GLY A 455 -1.28 -4.23 2.42
C GLY A 455 -1.99 -5.56 2.71
N ALA A 456 -2.63 -6.16 1.70
CA ALA A 456 -3.31 -7.44 1.83
C ALA A 456 -2.32 -8.60 2.04
N SER A 457 -1.22 -8.66 1.29
CA SER A 457 -0.14 -9.64 1.52
C SER A 457 0.46 -9.51 2.91
N LEU A 458 0.67 -8.29 3.40
CA LEU A 458 1.12 -8.05 4.77
C LEU A 458 0.08 -8.55 5.78
N GLY A 459 -1.20 -8.23 5.61
CA GLY A 459 -2.27 -8.69 6.51
C GLY A 459 -2.43 -10.21 6.56
N VAL A 460 -2.39 -10.88 5.40
CA VAL A 460 -2.43 -12.34 5.28
C VAL A 460 -1.26 -12.99 6.02
N MET A 461 -0.04 -12.49 5.81
CA MET A 461 1.16 -13.04 6.45
C MET A 461 1.22 -12.74 7.95
N THR A 462 0.81 -11.52 8.36
CA THR A 462 0.66 -11.16 9.78
C THR A 462 -0.34 -12.07 10.49
N LEU A 463 -1.50 -12.35 9.87
CA LEU A 463 -2.47 -13.29 10.46
C LEU A 463 -1.87 -14.69 10.59
N TRP A 464 -1.27 -15.23 9.51
CA TRP A 464 -0.67 -16.56 9.54
C TRP A 464 0.43 -16.68 10.61
N MET A 465 1.33 -15.68 10.72
CA MET A 465 2.41 -15.67 11.71
C MET A 465 1.95 -15.43 13.16
N ILE A 466 0.69 -15.04 13.39
CA ILE A 466 0.08 -14.91 14.72
C ILE A 466 -0.70 -16.19 15.09
N THR A 467 -1.36 -16.83 14.12
CA THR A 467 -2.13 -18.07 14.35
C THR A 467 -1.25 -19.32 14.41
N HIS A 468 -0.07 -19.30 13.79
CA HIS A 468 0.83 -20.45 13.70
C HIS A 468 2.04 -20.30 14.63
N ARG A 469 2.41 -21.40 15.29
CA ARG A 469 3.71 -21.51 15.97
C ARG A 469 4.77 -21.78 14.92
N LEU A 470 5.94 -21.16 15.07
CA LEU A 470 7.01 -21.21 14.08
C LEU A 470 8.19 -22.02 14.60
N ASP A 471 8.42 -23.16 13.96
CA ASP A 471 9.69 -23.89 14.03
C ASP A 471 10.71 -23.35 13.00
N ILE A 472 11.97 -23.77 13.11
CA ILE A 472 13.08 -23.27 12.26
C ILE A 472 12.78 -23.38 10.75
N THR A 473 12.17 -24.49 10.32
CA THR A 473 11.77 -24.71 8.92
C THR A 473 10.68 -23.74 8.48
N GLN A 474 9.66 -23.55 9.31
CA GLN A 474 8.52 -22.66 9.04
C GLN A 474 8.94 -21.18 9.02
N ALA A 475 9.87 -20.76 9.88
CA ALA A 475 10.43 -19.42 9.82
C ALA A 475 11.23 -19.18 8.53
N TRP A 476 12.03 -20.14 8.06
CA TRP A 476 12.69 -20.02 6.75
C TRP A 476 11.69 -19.94 5.60
N GLN A 477 10.60 -20.72 5.64
CA GLN A 477 9.53 -20.67 4.64
C GLN A 477 8.78 -19.33 4.69
N ALA A 478 8.40 -18.85 5.87
CA ALA A 478 7.71 -17.57 6.06
C ALA A 478 8.57 -16.37 5.63
N VAL A 479 9.86 -16.37 5.99
CA VAL A 479 10.85 -15.40 5.50
C VAL A 479 10.96 -15.47 3.98
N GLY A 480 11.09 -16.67 3.40
CA GLY A 480 11.13 -16.87 1.95
C GLY A 480 9.92 -16.29 1.23
N VAL A 481 8.71 -16.49 1.78
CA VAL A 481 7.47 -15.91 1.25
C VAL A 481 7.43 -14.38 1.39
N CYS A 482 7.77 -13.84 2.57
CA CYS A 482 7.84 -12.39 2.78
C CYS A 482 8.82 -11.72 1.80
N LEU A 483 10.00 -12.31 1.61
CA LEU A 483 11.02 -11.81 0.70
C LEU A 483 10.60 -11.94 -0.77
N ALA A 484 9.95 -13.05 -1.16
CA ALA A 484 9.44 -13.23 -2.53
C ALA A 484 8.36 -12.19 -2.87
N VAL A 485 7.40 -11.96 -1.98
CA VAL A 485 6.36 -10.94 -2.16
C VAL A 485 6.97 -9.53 -2.16
N ALA A 486 7.87 -9.21 -1.23
CA ALA A 486 8.58 -7.93 -1.21
C ALA A 486 9.40 -7.70 -2.50
N ALA A 487 10.01 -8.74 -3.06
CA ALA A 487 10.76 -8.69 -4.30
C ALA A 487 9.88 -8.37 -5.51
N VAL A 488 8.63 -8.84 -5.58
CA VAL A 488 7.67 -8.46 -6.64
C VAL A 488 7.42 -6.95 -6.63
N PHE A 489 7.10 -6.38 -5.47
CA PHE A 489 6.85 -4.93 -5.37
C PHE A 489 8.14 -4.10 -5.56
N PHE A 490 9.29 -4.59 -5.07
CA PHE A 490 10.58 -3.97 -5.33
C PHE A 490 10.88 -3.93 -6.83
N ALA A 491 10.83 -5.07 -7.53
CA ALA A 491 11.00 -5.17 -8.97
C ALA A 491 10.02 -4.25 -9.73
N ALA A 492 8.74 -4.24 -9.35
CA ALA A 492 7.75 -3.34 -9.95
C ALA A 492 8.13 -1.85 -9.79
N SER A 493 8.64 -1.44 -8.62
CA SER A 493 9.15 -0.08 -8.36
C SER A 493 10.53 0.21 -8.96
N VAL A 494 11.25 -0.82 -9.42
CA VAL A 494 12.53 -0.72 -10.13
C VAL A 494 12.31 -0.54 -11.64
N PHE A 495 11.41 -1.33 -12.24
CA PHE A 495 11.15 -1.31 -13.69
C PHE A 495 10.21 -0.19 -14.13
N HIS A 496 9.24 0.24 -13.31
CA HIS A 496 8.23 1.25 -13.68
C HIS A 496 8.53 2.63 -13.06
N ARG A 497 9.81 2.99 -12.91
CA ARG A 497 10.27 4.24 -12.28
C ARG A 497 9.78 5.49 -13.00
N ASP A 498 9.70 5.42 -14.32
CA ASP A 498 9.45 6.56 -15.20
C ASP A 498 8.05 6.47 -15.84
N HIS A 499 7.22 5.53 -15.38
CA HIS A 499 5.79 5.50 -15.68
C HIS A 499 5.01 6.59 -14.93
N VAL A 500 3.89 7.02 -15.54
CA VAL A 500 2.92 7.98 -14.97
C VAL A 500 2.50 7.63 -13.53
N HIS A 501 2.38 6.33 -13.22
CA HIS A 501 1.96 5.82 -11.91
C HIS A 501 3.10 5.40 -10.98
N SER A 502 4.35 5.81 -11.24
CA SER A 502 5.57 5.46 -10.47
C SER A 502 5.46 5.65 -8.95
N ARG A 503 4.69 6.65 -8.49
CA ARG A 503 4.38 6.86 -7.05
C ARG A 503 3.60 5.69 -6.43
N SER A 504 2.68 5.07 -7.18
CA SER A 504 1.89 3.91 -6.72
C SER A 504 2.78 2.68 -6.49
N PHE A 505 3.64 2.37 -7.48
CA PHE A 505 4.60 1.27 -7.39
C PHE A 505 5.59 1.42 -6.25
N LEU A 506 6.13 2.63 -6.06
CA LEU A 506 6.98 2.94 -4.91
C LEU A 506 6.24 2.73 -3.59
N ASN A 507 5.04 3.30 -3.43
CA ASN A 507 4.30 3.22 -2.18
C ASN A 507 3.97 1.75 -1.83
N ALA A 508 3.60 0.93 -2.81
CA ALA A 508 3.43 -0.51 -2.63
C ALA A 508 4.74 -1.20 -2.18
N SER A 509 5.88 -0.88 -2.81
CA SER A 509 7.19 -1.42 -2.41
C SER A 509 7.62 -0.99 -1.01
N LEU A 510 7.30 0.25 -0.59
CA LEU A 510 7.62 0.74 0.75
C LEU A 510 6.72 0.11 1.82
N ILE A 511 5.42 -0.05 1.53
CA ILE A 511 4.48 -0.76 2.41
C ILE A 511 4.90 -2.22 2.59
N ALA A 512 5.26 -2.91 1.50
CA ALA A 512 5.77 -4.28 1.58
C ALA A 512 7.07 -4.37 2.38
N GLN A 513 8.08 -3.55 2.07
CA GLN A 513 9.38 -3.63 2.74
C GLN A 513 9.34 -3.22 4.21
N LEU A 514 8.71 -2.09 4.54
CA LEU A 514 8.56 -1.65 5.93
C LEU A 514 7.66 -2.62 6.71
N GLY A 515 6.53 -3.03 6.11
CA GLY A 515 5.59 -3.95 6.72
C GLY A 515 6.21 -5.30 7.05
N PHE A 516 6.84 -5.96 6.06
CA PHE A 516 7.51 -7.25 6.31
C PHE A 516 8.74 -7.10 7.20
N LEU A 517 9.47 -5.98 7.18
CA LEU A 517 10.56 -5.75 8.12
C LEU A 517 10.03 -5.66 9.56
N THR A 518 8.98 -4.86 9.79
CA THR A 518 8.33 -4.75 11.10
C THR A 518 7.74 -6.09 11.56
N LEU A 519 7.04 -6.81 10.68
CA LEU A 519 6.49 -8.14 11.00
C LEU A 519 7.59 -9.10 11.43
N LEU A 520 8.65 -9.26 10.62
CA LEU A 520 9.74 -10.19 10.90
C LEU A 520 10.65 -9.75 12.06
N VAL A 521 10.60 -8.48 12.48
CA VAL A 521 11.24 -7.98 13.71
C VAL A 521 10.43 -8.35 14.96
N PHE A 522 9.10 -8.30 14.92
CA PHE A 522 8.27 -8.75 16.05
C PHE A 522 8.11 -10.26 16.12
N SER A 523 7.98 -10.95 14.98
CA SER A 523 7.85 -12.42 14.93
C SER A 523 9.08 -13.18 15.42
N SER A 524 10.28 -12.56 15.42
CA SER A 524 11.45 -13.19 16.01
C SER A 524 11.24 -13.48 17.51
N GLY A 525 10.73 -12.50 18.26
CA GLY A 525 10.42 -12.61 19.68
C GLY A 525 9.21 -13.50 20.01
N GLY A 526 8.33 -13.78 19.04
CA GLY A 526 7.26 -14.77 19.20
C GLY A 526 7.71 -16.22 18.97
N SER A 527 8.90 -16.42 18.39
CA SER A 527 9.35 -17.73 17.93
C SER A 527 10.16 -18.50 18.98
N ARG A 528 9.92 -19.81 19.11
CA ARG A 528 10.71 -20.73 19.96
C ARG A 528 12.09 -21.06 19.38
N ILE A 529 12.52 -20.34 18.34
CA ILE A 529 13.63 -20.72 17.47
C ILE A 529 14.95 -20.19 18.05
N HIS A 530 15.75 -21.09 18.62
CA HIS A 530 17.05 -20.75 19.24
C HIS A 530 18.07 -20.14 18.26
N ARG A 531 17.87 -20.29 16.94
CA ARG A 531 18.80 -19.85 15.88
C ARG A 531 18.18 -18.71 15.05
N PRO A 532 18.55 -17.43 15.30
CA PRO A 532 17.88 -16.26 14.71
C PRO A 532 18.22 -15.98 13.23
N TRP A 533 18.89 -16.90 12.54
CA TRP A 533 19.34 -16.73 11.16
C TRP A 533 18.26 -16.39 10.12
N PRO A 534 17.02 -16.96 10.15
CA PRO A 534 15.96 -16.56 9.22
C PRO A 534 15.66 -15.06 9.32
N TRP A 535 15.56 -14.57 10.56
CA TRP A 535 15.25 -13.17 10.86
C TRP A 535 16.37 -12.24 10.40
N ILE A 536 17.62 -12.56 10.76
CA ILE A 536 18.81 -11.77 10.39
C ILE A 536 18.93 -11.64 8.85
N VAL A 537 18.77 -12.74 8.10
CA VAL A 537 18.81 -12.70 6.63
C VAL A 537 17.67 -11.84 6.07
N ALA A 538 16.45 -11.96 6.60
CA ALA A 538 15.33 -11.13 6.17
C ALA A 538 15.57 -9.63 6.41
N TRP A 539 16.07 -9.28 7.59
CA TRP A 539 16.37 -7.90 7.97
C TRP A 539 17.46 -7.28 7.09
N ILE A 540 18.49 -8.06 6.72
CA ILE A 540 19.53 -7.63 5.78
C ILE A 540 18.95 -7.38 4.37
N VAL A 541 18.16 -8.31 3.83
CA VAL A 541 17.60 -8.19 2.46
C VAL A 541 16.59 -7.03 2.37
N LEU A 542 15.68 -6.90 3.34
CA LEU A 542 14.70 -5.80 3.37
C LEU A 542 15.38 -4.45 3.67
N GLY A 543 16.36 -4.42 4.58
CA GLY A 543 17.17 -3.25 4.86
C GLY A 543 17.95 -2.75 3.63
N ALA A 544 18.56 -3.66 2.86
CA ALA A 544 19.24 -3.33 1.60
C ALA A 544 18.28 -2.74 0.55
N ALA A 545 17.04 -3.24 0.47
CA ALA A 545 16.03 -2.72 -0.45
C ALA A 545 15.50 -1.32 -0.04
N LEU A 546 15.36 -1.05 1.27
CA LEU A 546 15.04 0.27 1.81
C LEU A 546 16.20 1.27 1.60
N VAL A 547 17.44 0.82 1.82
CA VAL A 547 18.66 1.58 1.49
C VAL A 547 18.71 1.90 -0.01
N TRP A 548 18.35 0.97 -0.88
CA TRP A 548 18.26 1.25 -2.32
C TRP A 548 17.26 2.39 -2.62
N HIS A 549 16.05 2.35 -2.06
CA HIS A 549 15.03 3.39 -2.28
C HIS A 549 15.42 4.76 -1.74
N SER A 550 16.24 4.78 -0.69
CA SER A 550 16.69 6.00 -0.02
C SER A 550 17.70 6.84 -0.83
N ARG A 551 18.27 6.30 -1.92
CA ARG A 551 19.25 6.98 -2.79
C ARG A 551 18.74 8.27 -3.46
N ARG A 552 17.43 8.58 -3.35
CA ARG A 552 16.85 9.87 -3.78
C ARG A 552 16.71 10.79 -2.55
N PRO A 553 17.24 12.04 -2.55
CA PRO A 553 17.26 12.93 -1.39
C PRO A 553 15.93 13.15 -0.66
N SER A 554 14.82 13.19 -1.39
CA SER A 554 13.46 13.35 -0.84
C SER A 554 12.95 12.13 -0.04
N ARG A 555 13.72 11.03 -0.01
CA ARG A 555 13.38 9.74 0.61
C ARG A 555 14.52 9.17 1.47
N ALA A 556 15.59 9.94 1.67
CA ALA A 556 16.77 9.49 2.40
C ALA A 556 16.48 9.12 3.86
N TRP A 557 15.43 9.72 4.47
CA TRP A 557 14.96 9.37 5.82
C TRP A 557 14.56 7.89 5.99
N ILE A 558 14.21 7.19 4.90
CA ILE A 558 13.78 5.79 4.92
C ILE A 558 14.91 4.85 5.40
N GLN A 559 16.18 5.27 5.32
CA GLN A 559 17.30 4.53 5.91
C GLN A 559 17.15 4.31 7.42
N LEU A 560 16.48 5.22 8.15
CA LEU A 560 16.25 5.05 9.58
C LEU A 560 15.56 3.72 9.89
N ALA A 561 14.56 3.31 9.08
CA ALA A 561 13.91 2.02 9.24
C ALA A 561 14.85 0.84 8.91
N ALA A 562 15.72 1.00 7.91
CA ALA A 562 16.71 0.00 7.53
C ALA A 562 17.80 -0.24 8.59
N GLY A 563 18.06 0.72 9.48
CA GLY A 563 18.99 0.56 10.61
C GLY A 563 18.28 0.21 11.93
N LEU A 564 17.21 0.93 12.27
CA LEU A 564 16.46 0.74 13.51
C LEU A 564 15.66 -0.57 13.54
N GLY A 565 15.17 -1.06 12.39
CA GLY A 565 14.47 -2.35 12.30
C GLY A 565 15.36 -3.52 12.73
N PRO A 566 16.52 -3.76 12.05
CA PRO A 566 17.45 -4.81 12.46
C PRO A 566 18.02 -4.60 13.86
N ALA A 567 18.22 -3.35 14.31
CA ALA A 567 18.66 -3.06 15.69
C ALA A 567 17.62 -3.48 16.74
N LEU A 568 16.35 -3.12 16.54
CA LEU A 568 15.25 -3.56 17.40
C LEU A 568 15.10 -5.09 17.37
N GLY A 569 15.25 -5.70 16.19
CA GLY A 569 15.23 -7.15 16.02
C GLY A 569 16.33 -7.86 16.80
N LEU A 570 17.57 -7.36 16.78
CA LEU A 570 18.66 -7.88 17.60
C LEU A 570 18.36 -7.71 19.09
N THR A 571 17.88 -6.56 19.53
CA THR A 571 17.50 -6.32 20.94
C THR A 571 16.37 -7.26 21.40
N ILE A 572 15.38 -7.57 20.55
CA ILE A 572 14.33 -8.56 20.82
C ILE A 572 14.90 -9.99 20.92
N VAL A 573 15.85 -10.36 20.05
CA VAL A 573 16.52 -11.67 20.11
C VAL A 573 17.39 -11.81 21.37
N ALA A 574 18.05 -10.74 21.82
CA ALA A 574 18.76 -10.74 23.10
C ALA A 574 17.80 -10.95 24.28
N LEU A 575 16.62 -10.32 24.24
CA LEU A 575 15.60 -10.41 25.29
C LEU A 575 14.92 -11.78 25.38
N VAL A 576 14.60 -12.39 24.23
CA VAL A 576 13.80 -13.64 24.20
C VAL A 576 14.67 -14.89 24.17
N HIS A 577 15.79 -14.87 23.46
CA HIS A 577 16.67 -16.04 23.28
C HIS A 577 17.94 -15.99 24.14
N GLY A 578 18.13 -14.91 24.92
CA GLY A 578 19.29 -14.70 25.78
C GLY A 578 19.57 -15.83 26.77
N TYR A 579 18.52 -16.46 27.30
CA TYR A 579 18.59 -17.55 28.30
C TYR A 579 19.06 -18.91 27.75
N GLN A 580 19.07 -19.13 26.43
CA GLN A 580 19.19 -20.47 25.84
C GLN A 580 20.60 -20.79 25.32
N GLN A 581 21.14 -21.94 25.72
CA GLN A 581 22.54 -22.35 25.45
C GLN A 581 22.85 -22.55 23.95
N GLU A 582 21.88 -22.93 23.11
CA GLU A 582 22.08 -23.13 21.67
C GLU A 582 22.08 -21.85 20.81
N ALA A 583 21.78 -20.69 21.38
CA ALA A 583 21.72 -19.43 20.62
C ALA A 583 23.12 -18.86 20.31
N LEU A 584 23.19 -17.77 19.53
CA LEU A 584 24.44 -17.15 19.05
C LEU A 584 25.50 -16.94 20.16
N SER A 585 26.77 -17.15 19.83
CA SER A 585 27.89 -16.83 20.74
C SER A 585 28.00 -15.31 20.94
N SER A 586 28.40 -14.90 22.14
CA SER A 586 28.41 -13.49 22.54
C SER A 586 29.32 -12.61 21.66
N TRP A 587 30.45 -13.16 21.23
CA TRP A 587 31.36 -12.53 20.26
C TRP A 587 30.72 -12.33 18.88
N LEU A 588 29.97 -13.32 18.37
CA LEU A 588 29.26 -13.21 17.10
C LEU A 588 28.11 -12.20 17.20
N PHE A 589 27.39 -12.17 18.32
CA PHE A 589 26.33 -11.19 18.56
C PHE A 589 26.88 -9.75 18.61
N ALA A 590 27.95 -9.52 19.39
CA ALA A 590 28.65 -8.23 19.42
C ALA A 590 29.17 -7.82 18.03
N SER A 591 29.72 -8.78 17.26
CA SER A 591 30.20 -8.54 15.89
C SER A 591 29.08 -8.13 14.94
N LEU A 592 27.89 -8.76 15.02
CA LEU A 592 26.72 -8.40 14.22
C LEU A 592 26.22 -6.97 14.53
N MET A 593 26.19 -6.60 15.81
CA MET A 593 25.81 -5.26 16.27
C MET A 593 26.77 -4.19 15.74
N ILE A 594 28.08 -4.42 15.86
CA ILE A 594 29.12 -3.50 15.34
C ILE A 594 29.05 -3.43 13.81
N ALA A 595 28.94 -4.58 13.12
CA ALA A 595 28.87 -4.64 11.66
C ALA A 595 27.67 -3.85 11.11
N LEU A 596 26.48 -3.97 11.72
CA LEU A 596 25.29 -3.23 11.32
C LEU A 596 25.52 -1.71 11.35
N VAL A 597 26.16 -1.20 12.40
CA VAL A 597 26.50 0.23 12.52
C VAL A 597 27.60 0.64 11.54
N VAL A 598 28.63 -0.19 11.37
CA VAL A 598 29.75 0.08 10.45
C VAL A 598 29.28 0.12 8.99
N ILE A 599 28.32 -0.71 8.59
CA ILE A 599 27.72 -0.68 7.23
C ILE A 599 27.16 0.71 6.90
N PHE A 600 26.44 1.37 7.83
CA PHE A 600 25.96 2.73 7.60
C PHE A 600 27.11 3.76 7.56
N HIS A 601 28.15 3.59 8.37
CA HIS A 601 29.32 4.48 8.33
C HIS A 601 30.13 4.38 7.03
N VAL A 602 30.23 3.17 6.45
CA VAL A 602 30.86 2.92 5.14
C VAL A 602 29.96 3.47 4.03
N LEU A 603 28.67 3.17 4.05
CA LEU A 603 27.70 3.69 3.09
C LEU A 603 27.67 5.23 3.07
N ALA A 604 27.82 5.88 4.23
CA ALA A 604 27.88 7.33 4.33
C ALA A 604 29.14 7.92 3.68
N LEU A 605 30.30 7.25 3.81
CA LEU A 605 31.54 7.62 3.13
C LEU A 605 31.45 7.41 1.60
N MET A 606 30.75 6.37 1.15
CA MET A 606 30.51 6.09 -0.28
C MET A 606 29.42 6.99 -0.91
N THR A 607 28.65 7.74 -0.11
CA THR A 607 27.52 8.56 -0.60
C THR A 607 27.97 9.97 -0.96
N GLN A 608 27.96 10.30 -2.26
CA GLN A 608 28.33 11.63 -2.78
C GLN A 608 27.26 12.71 -2.51
N ASP A 609 25.97 12.36 -2.53
CA ASP A 609 24.90 13.33 -2.27
C ASP A 609 24.87 13.73 -0.78
N GLY A 610 25.11 15.01 -0.49
CA GLY A 610 25.20 15.53 0.88
C GLY A 610 23.92 15.38 1.69
N LYS A 611 22.72 15.41 1.07
CA LYS A 611 21.45 15.20 1.78
C LYS A 611 21.24 13.72 2.10
N VAL A 612 21.53 12.82 1.17
CA VAL A 612 21.47 11.37 1.43
C VAL A 612 22.48 11.00 2.51
N ARG A 613 23.76 11.42 2.37
CA ARG A 613 24.82 11.18 3.35
C ARG A 613 24.46 11.68 4.74
N THR A 614 23.84 12.85 4.86
CA THR A 614 23.37 13.38 6.15
C THR A 614 22.37 12.44 6.84
N TRP A 615 21.47 11.79 6.08
CA TRP A 615 20.58 10.77 6.64
C TRP A 615 21.29 9.43 6.91
N THR A 616 22.33 9.08 6.14
CA THR A 616 23.14 7.88 6.39
C THR A 616 23.92 7.97 7.70
N GLU A 617 24.61 9.07 7.98
CA GLU A 617 25.33 9.27 9.25
C GLU A 617 24.32 9.30 10.43
N ARG A 618 23.15 9.94 10.27
CA ARG A 618 22.06 9.92 11.28
C ARG A 618 21.55 8.50 11.53
N THR A 619 21.45 7.68 10.49
CA THR A 619 21.06 6.27 10.62
C THR A 619 22.12 5.47 11.36
N GLY A 620 23.40 5.66 11.04
CA GLY A 620 24.52 5.04 11.78
C GLY A 620 24.50 5.39 13.27
N ALA A 621 24.31 6.67 13.60
CA ALA A 621 24.17 7.12 14.99
C ALA A 621 22.93 6.52 15.67
N ALA A 622 21.74 6.65 15.08
CA ALA A 622 20.49 6.14 15.65
C ALA A 622 20.53 4.63 15.90
N THR A 623 21.10 3.87 14.94
CA THR A 623 21.30 2.42 15.05
C THR A 623 22.23 2.07 16.20
N ALA A 624 23.33 2.81 16.37
CA ALA A 624 24.27 2.58 17.47
C ALA A 624 23.62 2.81 18.84
N LEU A 625 22.81 3.85 19.02
CA LEU A 625 22.10 4.11 20.27
C LEU A 625 21.02 3.05 20.54
N ALA A 626 20.26 2.63 19.50
CA ALA A 626 19.20 1.63 19.61
C ALA A 626 19.70 0.21 19.94
N LEU A 627 21.00 -0.06 19.73
CA LEU A 627 21.65 -1.34 20.04
C LEU A 627 22.18 -1.43 21.48
N MET A 628 22.46 -0.31 22.15
CA MET A 628 23.01 -0.30 23.50
C MET A 628 22.18 -1.08 24.56
N PRO A 629 20.82 -1.09 24.54
CA PRO A 629 20.03 -1.87 25.50
C PRO A 629 20.33 -3.38 25.48
N ALA A 630 20.64 -3.94 24.30
CA ALA A 630 20.91 -5.37 24.15
C ALA A 630 22.13 -5.83 24.96
N ALA A 631 23.13 -4.95 25.16
CA ALA A 631 24.31 -5.27 25.96
C ALA A 631 23.98 -5.46 27.45
N MET A 632 23.07 -4.65 28.01
CA MET A 632 22.59 -4.82 29.40
C MET A 632 21.79 -6.12 29.54
N ILE A 633 20.88 -6.40 28.61
CA ILE A 633 20.07 -7.63 28.59
C ILE A 633 20.96 -8.90 28.54
N LEU A 634 22.02 -8.89 27.72
CA LEU A 634 22.98 -10.00 27.61
C LEU A 634 23.80 -10.23 28.89
N THR A 635 24.02 -9.18 29.68
CA THR A 635 24.70 -9.27 30.99
C THR A 635 23.76 -9.80 32.07
N GLU A 636 22.51 -9.33 32.11
CA GLU A 636 21.49 -9.78 33.07
C GLU A 636 21.24 -11.29 32.99
N HIS A 637 21.20 -11.83 31.77
CA HIS A 637 21.05 -13.27 31.52
C HIS A 637 22.32 -14.09 31.82
N HIS A 638 23.38 -13.49 32.39
CA HIS A 638 24.68 -14.12 32.70
C HIS A 638 25.37 -14.80 31.50
N ARG A 639 24.90 -14.49 30.28
CA ARG A 639 25.31 -15.11 29.00
C ARG A 639 26.62 -14.54 28.47
N THR A 640 26.93 -13.30 28.85
CA THR A 640 28.06 -12.54 28.33
C THR A 640 28.77 -11.86 29.48
N ASP A 641 30.10 -11.92 29.47
CA ASP A 641 30.94 -11.13 30.36
C ASP A 641 30.53 -9.65 30.31
N ALA A 642 30.24 -9.08 31.48
CA ALA A 642 29.89 -7.69 31.63
C ALA A 642 30.99 -6.76 31.09
N VAL A 643 32.26 -7.15 31.15
CA VAL A 643 33.38 -6.42 30.54
C VAL A 643 33.19 -6.33 29.02
N LEU A 644 32.81 -7.42 28.34
CA LEU A 644 32.55 -7.41 26.90
C LEU A 644 31.34 -6.53 26.55
N CYS A 645 30.30 -6.51 27.39
CA CYS A 645 29.16 -5.60 27.22
C CYS A 645 29.52 -4.12 27.47
N MET A 646 30.43 -3.83 28.41
CA MET A 646 30.96 -2.48 28.66
C MET A 646 31.87 -2.00 27.52
N VAL A 647 32.65 -2.90 26.90
CA VAL A 647 33.44 -2.62 25.69
C VAL A 647 32.55 -2.40 24.48
N LEU A 648 31.51 -3.23 24.30
CA LEU A 648 30.55 -3.12 23.20
C LEU A 648 29.76 -1.80 23.26
N THR A 649 29.24 -1.42 24.43
CA THR A 649 28.56 -0.13 24.61
C THR A 649 29.49 1.06 24.32
N LEU A 650 30.75 1.00 24.74
CA LEU A 650 31.76 2.02 24.39
C LEU A 650 32.03 2.08 22.89
N ILE A 651 32.19 0.94 22.19
CA ILE A 651 32.39 0.90 20.73
C ILE A 651 31.19 1.51 19.98
N LEU A 652 29.96 1.19 20.39
CA LEU A 652 28.74 1.79 19.85
C LEU A 652 28.69 3.30 20.12
N GLY A 653 29.13 3.74 21.31
CA GLY A 653 29.28 5.15 21.68
C GLY A 653 30.28 5.89 20.79
N ILE A 654 31.47 5.32 20.57
CA ILE A 654 32.51 5.85 19.68
C ILE A 654 31.98 5.97 18.25
N LEU A 655 31.25 4.97 17.74
CA LEU A 655 30.63 5.03 16.41
C LEU A 655 29.57 6.13 16.33
N ALA A 656 28.68 6.26 17.32
CA ALA A 656 27.72 7.36 17.38
C ALA A 656 28.39 8.74 17.43
N VAL A 657 29.52 8.87 18.14
CA VAL A 657 30.35 10.08 18.18
C VAL A 657 31.00 10.38 16.84
N LEU A 658 31.51 9.37 16.12
CA LEU A 658 32.09 9.55 14.78
C LEU A 658 31.04 10.10 13.80
N ALA A 659 29.84 9.53 13.77
CA ALA A 659 28.71 10.07 13.00
C ALA A 659 28.34 11.50 13.42
N ALA A 660 28.20 11.76 14.73
CA ALA A 660 27.89 13.10 15.27
C ALA A 660 28.92 14.17 14.86
N THR A 661 30.20 13.78 14.80
CA THR A 661 31.33 14.64 14.42
C THR A 661 31.31 14.96 12.93
N ARG A 662 31.05 13.96 12.07
CA ARG A 662 30.87 14.15 10.62
C ARG A 662 29.64 14.99 10.30
N LEU A 663 28.57 14.84 11.09
CA LEU A 663 27.35 15.66 11.05
C LEU A 663 27.53 17.08 11.61
N ARG A 664 28.65 17.39 12.27
CA ARG A 664 28.89 18.63 13.03
C ARG A 664 27.73 18.97 14.00
N SER A 665 27.18 17.95 14.65
CA SER A 665 25.90 18.03 15.36
C SER A 665 26.06 17.67 16.83
N GLY A 666 26.22 18.70 17.68
CA GLY A 666 26.33 18.56 19.13
C GLY A 666 25.16 17.83 19.81
N PRO A 667 23.89 17.93 19.36
CA PRO A 667 22.80 17.13 19.91
C PRO A 667 23.00 15.62 19.73
N TRP A 668 23.58 15.17 18.61
CA TRP A 668 23.94 13.75 18.44
C TRP A 668 25.13 13.34 19.31
N PHE A 669 26.10 14.24 19.53
CA PHE A 669 27.20 13.99 20.47
C PHE A 669 26.68 13.86 21.92
N PHE A 670 25.80 14.77 22.34
CA PHE A 670 25.14 14.74 23.64
C PHE A 670 24.34 13.45 23.85
N ALA A 671 23.53 13.05 22.85
CA ALA A 671 22.78 11.80 22.89
C ALA A 671 23.69 10.58 22.99
N ALA A 672 24.79 10.53 22.23
CA ALA A 672 25.79 9.46 22.34
C ALA A 672 26.44 9.40 23.72
N THR A 673 26.83 10.55 24.28
CA THR A 673 27.42 10.65 25.62
C THR A 673 26.46 10.12 26.69
N LEU A 674 25.23 10.65 26.72
CA LEU A 674 24.21 10.31 27.71
C LEU A 674 23.77 8.84 27.59
N SER A 675 23.55 8.34 26.38
CA SER A 675 23.16 6.93 26.16
C SER A 675 24.29 5.96 26.53
N THR A 676 25.54 6.25 26.17
CA THR A 676 26.66 5.38 26.54
C THR A 676 26.86 5.37 28.06
N ALA A 677 26.78 6.52 28.71
CA ALA A 677 26.83 6.62 30.17
C ALA A 677 25.75 5.78 30.85
N LEU A 678 24.50 5.94 30.42
CA LEU A 678 23.34 5.23 30.96
C LEU A 678 23.50 3.71 30.79
N TRP A 679 23.71 3.23 29.57
CA TRP A 679 23.74 1.79 29.30
C TRP A 679 24.99 1.11 29.85
N GLN A 680 26.16 1.75 29.83
CA GLN A 680 27.38 1.20 30.42
C GLN A 680 27.32 1.18 31.96
N SER A 681 26.67 2.18 32.58
CA SER A 681 26.40 2.18 34.04
C SER A 681 25.38 1.12 34.43
N LEU A 682 24.34 0.88 33.60
CA LEU A 682 23.37 -0.20 33.82
C LEU A 682 24.00 -1.59 33.67
N VAL A 683 24.86 -1.82 32.66
CA VAL A 683 25.65 -3.05 32.54
C VAL A 683 26.51 -3.27 33.80
N TYR A 684 27.18 -2.23 34.30
CA TYR A 684 27.96 -2.31 35.53
C TYR A 684 27.11 -2.63 36.77
N ALA A 685 25.97 -1.94 36.93
CA ALA A 685 25.06 -2.14 38.06
C ALA A 685 24.46 -3.55 38.11
N VAL A 686 24.10 -4.13 36.96
CA VAL A 686 23.62 -5.52 36.85
C VAL A 686 24.70 -6.52 37.28
N ALA A 687 25.96 -6.28 36.91
CA ALA A 687 27.09 -7.13 37.25
C ALA A 687 27.72 -6.83 38.63
N PHE A 688 27.23 -5.82 39.36
CA PHE A 688 27.86 -5.30 40.58
C PHE A 688 28.00 -6.36 41.68
N THR A 689 26.99 -7.24 41.83
CA THR A 689 27.01 -8.35 42.79
C THR A 689 28.14 -9.35 42.49
N SER A 690 28.30 -9.72 41.22
CA SER A 690 29.37 -10.61 40.73
C SER A 690 30.76 -9.98 40.90
N TYR A 691 30.91 -8.69 40.58
CA TYR A 691 32.16 -7.96 40.79
C TYR A 691 32.53 -7.82 42.27
N ARG A 692 31.54 -7.55 43.14
CA ARG A 692 31.76 -7.45 44.59
C ARG A 692 32.10 -8.81 45.22
N ALA A 693 31.59 -9.91 44.69
CA ALA A 693 31.93 -11.26 45.14
C ALA A 693 33.32 -11.75 44.67
N THR A 694 33.82 -11.24 43.54
CA THR A 694 35.10 -11.66 42.94
C THR A 694 36.27 -10.69 43.19
N GLY A 695 35.98 -9.44 43.57
CA GLY A 695 36.99 -8.38 43.74
C GLY A 695 37.58 -7.83 42.43
N GLN A 696 37.14 -8.30 41.26
CA GLN A 696 37.72 -7.96 39.96
C GLN A 696 37.14 -6.66 39.38
N VAL A 697 37.34 -5.55 40.08
CA VAL A 697 36.70 -4.25 39.76
C VAL A 697 37.59 -3.31 38.93
N SER A 698 38.89 -3.55 38.89
CA SER A 698 39.90 -2.71 38.23
C SER A 698 39.66 -2.50 36.74
N LEU A 699 39.30 -3.55 36.00
CA LEU A 699 39.03 -3.47 34.56
C LEU A 699 37.70 -2.75 34.25
N PRO A 700 36.57 -3.06 34.93
CA PRO A 700 35.35 -2.24 34.87
C PRO A 700 35.58 -0.76 35.20
N PHE A 701 36.33 -0.45 36.26
CA PHE A 701 36.68 0.92 36.63
C PHE A 701 37.48 1.61 35.52
N GLY A 702 38.49 0.94 34.96
CA GLY A 702 39.30 1.44 33.84
C GLY A 702 38.47 1.73 32.60
N LEU A 703 37.47 0.90 32.28
CA LEU A 703 36.54 1.12 31.17
C LEU A 703 35.63 2.33 31.41
N LEU A 704 35.06 2.49 32.61
CA LEU A 704 34.23 3.64 32.97
C LEU A 704 35.05 4.95 32.92
N ALA A 705 36.25 4.95 33.51
CA ALA A 705 37.13 6.12 33.55
C ALA A 705 37.67 6.48 32.15
N GLY A 706 38.05 5.48 31.35
CA GLY A 706 38.45 5.67 29.96
C GLY A 706 37.31 6.20 29.07
N SER A 707 36.06 5.80 29.36
CA SER A 707 34.87 6.32 28.67
C SER A 707 34.67 7.81 29.00
N VAL A 708 34.72 8.20 30.28
CA VAL A 708 34.69 9.62 30.67
C VAL A 708 35.78 10.41 29.97
N LEU A 709 37.02 9.93 29.99
CA LEU A 709 38.14 10.62 29.35
C LEU A 709 37.89 10.82 27.85
N PHE A 710 37.43 9.78 27.14
CA PHE A 710 37.10 9.85 25.71
C PHE A 710 36.03 10.92 25.43
N PHE A 711 34.88 10.86 26.13
CA PHE A 711 33.77 11.79 25.89
C PHE A 711 34.08 13.23 26.34
N THR A 712 34.93 13.42 27.36
CA THR A 712 35.37 14.77 27.77
C THR A 712 36.34 15.37 26.75
N VAL A 713 37.28 14.58 26.24
CA VAL A 713 38.39 15.06 25.39
C VAL A 713 37.99 15.18 23.91
N TRP A 714 37.09 14.34 23.41
CA TRP A 714 36.78 14.28 21.97
C TRP A 714 36.32 15.63 21.37
N PRO A 715 35.38 16.39 21.96
CA PRO A 715 35.00 17.69 21.41
C PRO A 715 36.10 18.75 21.51
N VAL A 716 37.08 18.59 22.40
CA VAL A 716 38.26 19.46 22.45
C VAL A 716 39.20 19.18 21.28
N LEU A 717 39.44 17.90 20.96
CA LEU A 717 40.24 17.49 19.79
C LEU A 717 39.62 17.95 18.47
N VAL A 718 38.28 17.94 18.36
CA VAL A 718 37.56 18.33 17.14
C VAL A 718 36.76 19.63 17.33
N ALA A 719 37.29 20.58 18.09
CA ALA A 719 36.60 21.83 18.47
C ALA A 719 36.00 22.60 17.27
N LYS A 720 36.69 22.62 16.13
CA LYS A 720 36.23 23.25 14.87
C LYS A 720 34.97 22.60 14.25
N ALA A 721 34.61 21.38 14.65
CA ALA A 721 33.38 20.71 14.23
C ALA A 721 32.17 20.98 15.14
N PHE A 722 32.41 21.50 16.36
CA PHE A 722 31.39 21.67 17.40
C PHE A 722 31.28 23.09 17.97
N SER A 723 32.11 24.03 17.53
CA SER A 723 32.14 25.43 17.98
C SER A 723 30.74 26.05 18.17
N SER A 724 29.90 26.03 17.14
CA SER A 724 28.55 26.60 17.16
C SER A 724 27.51 25.84 18.03
N SER A 725 27.86 24.70 18.65
CA SER A 725 26.90 23.75 19.21
C SER A 725 27.01 23.57 20.73
N ARG A 726 26.20 24.33 21.49
CA ARG A 726 26.12 24.27 22.97
C ARG A 726 26.00 22.84 23.51
N ALA A 727 25.21 21.98 22.85
CA ALA A 727 24.98 20.60 23.27
C ALA A 727 26.24 19.71 23.24
N ALA A 728 27.20 19.98 22.35
CA ALA A 728 28.47 19.24 22.35
C ALA A 728 29.27 19.50 23.64
N TRP A 729 29.34 20.77 24.04
CA TRP A 729 30.03 21.22 25.25
C TRP A 729 29.31 20.76 26.53
N TRP A 730 27.98 20.69 26.52
CA TRP A 730 27.20 20.04 27.58
C TRP A 730 27.55 18.56 27.71
N GLY A 731 27.64 17.82 26.60
CA GLY A 731 28.02 16.39 26.64
C GLY A 731 29.43 16.20 27.19
N ALA A 732 30.39 16.99 26.69
CA ALA A 732 31.78 16.92 27.14
C ALA A 732 31.94 17.23 28.63
N ALA A 733 31.29 18.30 29.12
CA ALA A 733 31.38 18.68 30.53
C ALA A 733 30.65 17.68 31.45
N LEU A 734 29.46 17.20 31.05
CA LEU A 734 28.66 16.29 31.87
C LEU A 734 29.10 14.82 31.82
N ALA A 735 30.11 14.46 31.02
CA ALA A 735 30.67 13.11 30.98
C ALA A 735 31.13 12.62 32.37
N GLY A 736 31.85 13.44 33.14
CA GLY A 736 32.22 13.09 34.53
C GLY A 736 30.99 12.78 35.41
N PRO A 737 30.04 13.72 35.54
CA PRO A 737 28.77 13.52 36.26
C PRO A 737 27.92 12.33 35.80
N PHE A 738 27.79 12.06 34.49
CA PHE A 738 26.92 10.98 34.01
C PHE A 738 27.42 9.57 34.35
N TRP A 739 28.75 9.37 34.38
CA TRP A 739 29.38 8.11 34.81
C TRP A 739 29.63 8.05 36.33
N PHE A 740 29.41 9.15 37.07
CA PHE A 740 29.78 9.26 38.48
C PHE A 740 29.22 8.15 39.38
N PRO A 741 27.95 7.69 39.26
CA PRO A 741 27.42 6.64 40.14
C PRO A 741 28.18 5.32 39.99
N ALA A 742 28.33 4.82 38.76
CA ALA A 742 29.05 3.57 38.49
C ALA A 742 30.55 3.69 38.85
N LEU A 743 31.16 4.85 38.62
CA LEU A 743 32.55 5.11 39.05
C LEU A 743 32.70 5.12 40.57
N LYS A 744 31.73 5.67 41.32
CA LYS A 744 31.75 5.71 42.79
C LYS A 744 31.63 4.30 43.37
N ASP A 745 30.72 3.49 42.84
CA ASP A 745 30.49 2.13 43.33
C ASP A 745 31.68 1.21 42.95
N ALA A 746 32.27 1.40 41.77
CA ALA A 746 33.51 0.75 41.37
C ALA A 746 34.71 1.17 42.23
N PHE A 747 34.88 2.47 42.49
CA PHE A 747 35.98 3.00 43.31
C PHE A 747 35.89 2.49 44.74
N THR A 748 34.71 2.57 45.38
CA THR A 748 34.53 2.15 46.77
C THR A 748 34.67 0.64 46.95
N THR A 749 34.36 -0.17 45.93
CA THR A 749 34.62 -1.62 45.97
C THR A 749 36.11 -1.96 45.74
N GLN A 750 36.86 -1.12 45.03
CA GLN A 750 38.27 -1.35 44.67
C GLN A 750 39.28 -0.77 45.68
N TRP A 751 38.96 0.36 46.33
CA TRP A 751 39.84 1.11 47.24
C TRP A 751 39.19 1.51 48.57
N GLY A 752 37.94 1.09 48.83
CA GLY A 752 37.21 1.46 50.04
C GLY A 752 36.65 2.90 50.01
N SER A 753 36.00 3.31 51.10
CA SER A 753 35.43 4.65 51.26
C SER A 753 36.44 5.70 51.74
N GLU A 754 37.58 5.29 52.30
CA GLU A 754 38.54 6.19 52.97
C GLU A 754 39.10 7.30 52.08
N ALA A 755 39.14 7.10 50.76
CA ALA A 755 39.67 8.05 49.78
C ALA A 755 38.65 8.48 48.71
N ILE A 756 37.34 8.30 48.98
CA ILE A 756 36.26 8.51 48.01
C ILE A 756 36.21 9.94 47.44
N GLY A 757 36.73 10.94 48.15
CA GLY A 757 36.88 12.32 47.68
C GLY A 757 37.87 12.49 46.53
N LEU A 758 38.83 11.57 46.36
CA LEU A 758 39.79 11.62 45.25
C LEU A 758 39.11 11.41 43.89
N LEU A 759 38.03 10.63 43.82
CA LEU A 759 37.31 10.36 42.57
C LEU A 759 36.73 11.65 41.94
N PRO A 760 35.86 12.44 42.61
CA PRO A 760 35.36 13.68 42.04
C PRO A 760 36.46 14.73 41.86
N LEU A 761 37.52 14.76 42.69
CA LEU A 761 38.69 15.62 42.45
C LEU A 761 39.43 15.26 41.14
N ALA A 762 39.62 13.98 40.84
CA ALA A 762 40.22 13.52 39.59
C ALA A 762 39.34 13.88 38.38
N LEU A 763 38.01 13.72 38.50
CA LEU A 763 37.06 14.12 37.45
C LEU A 763 37.05 15.65 37.24
N ALA A 764 37.16 16.45 38.31
CA ALA A 764 37.33 17.90 38.22
C ALA A 764 38.64 18.29 37.53
N ALA A 765 39.75 17.60 37.84
CA ALA A 765 41.03 17.82 37.17
C ALA A 765 40.95 17.51 35.67
N VAL A 766 40.26 16.44 35.26
CA VAL A 766 40.00 16.12 33.84
C VAL A 766 39.20 17.24 33.14
N ALA A 767 38.16 17.78 33.79
CA ALA A 767 37.40 18.92 33.27
C ALA A 767 38.23 20.21 33.16
N LEU A 768 39.12 20.49 34.13
CA LEU A 768 40.03 21.64 34.10
C LEU A 768 41.10 21.50 33.01
N VAL A 769 41.67 20.31 32.81
CA VAL A 769 42.61 20.03 31.71
C VAL A 769 41.94 20.21 30.35
N ALA A 770 40.66 19.83 30.21
CA ALA A 770 39.87 20.10 29.00
C ALA A 770 39.77 21.61 28.72
N VAL A 771 39.48 22.45 29.72
CA VAL A 771 39.47 23.92 29.59
C VAL A 771 40.81 24.48 29.12
N LEU A 772 41.92 24.03 29.72
CA LEU A 772 43.27 24.49 29.36
C LEU A 772 43.62 24.14 27.91
N ARG A 773 43.24 22.93 27.45
CA ARG A 773 43.43 22.49 26.05
C ARG A 773 42.48 23.17 25.07
N LEU A 774 41.31 23.61 25.51
CA LEU A 774 40.29 24.24 24.65
C LEU A 774 40.63 25.68 24.26
N ARG A 775 41.28 26.45 25.14
CA ARG A 775 41.66 27.86 24.88
C ARG A 775 42.38 28.07 23.54
N PRO A 776 43.47 27.35 23.19
CA PRO A 776 44.13 27.50 21.89
C PRO A 776 43.35 26.86 20.72
N ALA A 777 42.36 26.01 20.97
CA ALA A 777 41.67 25.25 19.92
C ALA A 777 40.48 26.00 19.28
N LEU A 778 39.88 26.96 19.98
CA LEU A 778 38.74 27.77 19.52
C LEU A 778 39.12 29.13 18.91
N GLY A 779 40.33 29.63 19.16
CA GLY A 779 40.77 30.95 18.69
C GLY A 779 40.06 32.11 19.39
N ASP A 780 39.87 33.20 18.64
CA ASP A 780 39.40 34.49 19.17
C ASP A 780 37.88 34.70 19.12
N ASP A 781 37.10 33.66 18.79
CA ASP A 781 35.64 33.64 19.02
C ASP A 781 35.36 33.57 20.53
N GLU A 782 35.44 34.73 21.18
CA GLU A 782 35.22 34.95 22.60
C GLU A 782 33.87 34.40 23.07
N ASP A 783 32.84 34.61 22.27
CA ASP A 783 31.46 34.24 22.56
C ASP A 783 31.29 32.70 22.60
N THR A 784 31.93 31.97 21.68
CA THR A 784 31.99 30.51 21.71
C THR A 784 32.95 29.97 22.78
N ARG A 785 34.12 30.59 22.94
CA ARG A 785 35.12 30.27 23.97
C ARG A 785 34.50 30.35 25.36
N PHE A 786 33.80 31.43 25.67
CA PHE A 786 33.08 31.64 26.92
C PHE A 786 32.00 30.57 27.13
N ARG A 787 31.11 30.38 26.14
CA ARG A 787 30.03 29.37 26.20
C ARG A 787 30.53 27.97 26.51
N ALA A 788 31.68 27.56 25.99
CA ALA A 788 32.22 26.22 26.25
C ALA A 788 32.92 26.13 27.62
N VAL A 789 33.75 27.12 27.98
CA VAL A 789 34.53 27.12 29.23
C VAL A 789 33.64 27.16 30.46
N VAL A 790 32.54 27.93 30.45
CA VAL A 790 31.63 28.08 31.60
C VAL A 790 31.09 26.73 32.10
N TRP A 791 30.73 25.80 31.21
CA TRP A 791 30.17 24.50 31.62
C TRP A 791 31.20 23.56 32.23
N PHE A 792 32.42 23.50 31.69
CA PHE A 792 33.50 22.74 32.31
C PHE A 792 33.90 23.32 33.68
N CYS A 793 33.96 24.65 33.82
CA CYS A 793 34.22 25.30 35.11
C CYS A 793 33.10 25.01 36.12
N ALA A 794 31.83 25.12 35.73
CA ALA A 794 30.69 24.81 36.60
C ALA A 794 30.70 23.34 37.06
N VAL A 795 30.99 22.39 36.16
CA VAL A 795 31.10 20.97 36.53
C VAL A 795 32.33 20.71 37.41
N ALA A 796 33.49 21.28 37.10
CA ALA A 796 34.69 21.13 37.93
C ALA A 796 34.47 21.63 39.37
N LEU A 797 33.84 22.80 39.54
CA LEU A 797 33.48 23.32 40.87
C LEU A 797 32.44 22.45 41.57
N SER A 798 31.43 21.97 40.85
CA SER A 798 30.42 21.04 41.39
C SER A 798 31.06 19.75 41.88
N LEU A 799 32.07 19.23 41.17
CA LEU A 799 32.80 18.02 41.55
C LEU A 799 33.77 18.27 42.73
N VAL A 800 34.51 19.38 42.76
CA VAL A 800 35.31 19.77 43.95
C VAL A 800 34.40 19.92 45.18
N SER A 801 33.22 20.53 45.01
CA SER A 801 32.18 20.65 46.03
C SER A 801 31.53 19.32 46.43
N LEU A 802 31.64 18.28 45.60
CA LEU A 802 31.15 16.94 45.87
C LEU A 802 32.21 16.06 46.56
N ALA A 803 33.49 16.43 46.46
CA ALA A 803 34.57 15.75 47.18
C ALA A 803 34.42 15.90 48.70
N ILE A 804 34.23 17.13 49.20
CA ILE A 804 34.06 17.44 50.63
C ILE A 804 32.94 16.62 51.29
N PRO A 805 31.67 16.61 50.79
CA PRO A 805 30.55 15.89 51.40
C PRO A 805 30.59 14.36 51.23
N LEU A 806 31.47 13.83 50.38
CA LEU A 806 31.71 12.38 50.26
C LEU A 806 32.87 11.92 51.14
N GLN A 807 33.90 12.76 51.31
CA GLN A 807 35.12 12.45 52.04
C GLN A 807 35.00 12.68 53.56
N LEU A 808 34.09 13.57 53.98
CA LEU A 808 33.94 13.99 55.38
C LEU A 808 32.50 13.72 55.87
N ASP A 809 32.39 13.06 57.01
CA ASP A 809 31.12 12.68 57.61
C ASP A 809 30.32 13.87 58.18
N ARG A 810 29.00 13.64 58.30
CA ARG A 810 28.03 14.42 59.09
C ARG A 810 28.03 15.94 58.85
N GLU A 811 28.80 16.69 59.63
CA GLU A 811 28.71 18.14 59.76
C GLU A 811 29.49 18.90 58.67
N TRP A 812 30.67 18.41 58.31
CA TRP A 812 31.54 19.02 57.28
C TRP A 812 30.88 19.10 55.91
N ILE A 813 29.94 18.20 55.64
CA ILE A 813 29.06 18.17 54.46
C ILE A 813 28.35 19.53 54.30
N THR A 814 27.89 20.17 55.38
CA THR A 814 27.17 21.46 55.34
C THR A 814 28.12 22.63 55.15
N ILE A 815 29.24 22.63 55.88
CA ILE A 815 30.30 23.66 55.77
C ILE A 815 30.85 23.69 54.34
N GLY A 816 31.09 22.52 53.73
CA GLY A 816 31.57 22.40 52.35
C GLY A 816 30.62 22.97 51.30
N TRP A 817 29.30 22.77 51.45
CA TRP A 817 28.31 23.35 50.55
C TRP A 817 28.20 24.88 50.70
N ALA A 818 28.26 25.40 51.93
CA ALA A 818 28.21 26.84 52.19
C ALA A 818 29.44 27.55 51.60
N LEU A 819 30.65 27.05 51.89
CA LEU A 819 31.90 27.57 51.35
C LEU A 819 31.96 27.49 49.81
N ASN A 820 31.46 26.42 49.20
CA ASN A 820 31.37 26.36 47.73
C ASN A 820 30.32 27.30 47.16
N GLY A 821 29.18 27.51 47.85
CA GLY A 821 28.19 28.52 47.47
C GLY A 821 28.82 29.92 47.37
N LEU A 822 29.60 30.31 48.38
CA LEU A 822 30.40 31.54 48.36
C LEU A 822 31.45 31.54 47.24
N ALA A 823 32.19 30.45 47.03
CA ALA A 823 33.21 30.35 45.98
C ALA A 823 32.62 30.49 44.56
N VAL A 824 31.43 29.92 44.32
CA VAL A 824 30.69 30.06 43.06
C VAL A 824 30.21 31.51 42.85
N LEU A 825 29.74 32.19 43.90
CA LEU A 825 29.37 33.61 43.83
C LEU A 825 30.60 34.52 43.61
N ALA A 826 31.73 34.22 44.26
CA ALA A 826 33.01 34.91 44.04
C ALA A 826 33.62 34.66 42.64
N LEU A 827 33.18 33.60 41.95
CA LEU A 827 33.50 33.39 40.54
C LEU A 827 32.50 34.08 39.60
N TRP A 828 31.21 34.16 39.97
CA TRP A 828 30.22 34.93 39.20
C TRP A 828 30.67 36.37 38.99
N THR A 829 31.22 37.05 40.01
CA THR A 829 31.74 38.43 39.88
C THR A 829 32.93 38.57 38.92
N ARG A 830 33.52 37.47 38.43
CA ARG A 830 34.63 37.46 37.45
C ARG A 830 34.25 36.90 36.08
N LEU A 831 33.13 36.21 35.95
CA LEU A 831 32.67 35.57 34.70
C LEU A 831 31.28 36.06 34.24
N ASP A 832 30.58 36.85 35.04
CA ASP A 832 29.23 37.41 34.86
C ASP A 832 28.19 36.49 34.18
N HIS A 833 28.28 35.18 34.45
CA HIS A 833 27.31 34.22 33.93
C HIS A 833 26.15 34.05 34.93
N PRO A 834 24.89 34.33 34.57
CA PRO A 834 23.76 34.29 35.51
C PRO A 834 23.53 32.90 36.11
N GLY A 835 23.90 31.83 35.39
CA GLY A 835 23.84 30.46 35.92
C GLY A 835 24.74 30.23 37.14
N LEU A 836 25.88 30.92 37.26
CA LEU A 836 26.74 30.84 38.45
C LEU A 836 26.05 31.52 39.65
N LYS A 837 25.44 32.70 39.44
CA LYS A 837 24.67 33.39 40.47
C LYS A 837 23.57 32.50 41.06
N TYR A 838 22.73 31.90 40.21
CA TYR A 838 21.64 31.04 40.69
C TYR A 838 22.13 29.74 41.33
N PHE A 839 23.22 29.13 40.82
CA PHE A 839 23.79 27.91 41.41
C PHE A 839 24.43 28.16 42.78
N GLY A 840 25.18 29.26 42.93
CA GLY A 840 25.76 29.66 44.22
C GLY A 840 24.68 29.98 45.27
N LEU A 841 23.64 30.73 44.88
CA LEU A 841 22.48 30.99 45.75
C LEU A 841 21.72 29.70 46.12
N ALA A 842 21.59 28.73 45.20
CA ALA A 842 20.95 27.46 45.48
C ALA A 842 21.76 26.59 46.46
N LEU A 843 23.09 26.60 46.36
CA LEU A 843 23.99 25.91 47.32
C LEU A 843 23.92 26.52 48.73
N LEU A 844 23.93 27.86 48.83
CA LEU A 844 23.71 28.55 50.11
C LEU A 844 22.32 28.21 50.66
N GLY A 845 21.26 28.34 49.86
CA GLY A 845 19.89 28.00 50.27
C GLY A 845 19.73 26.55 50.73
N ALA A 846 20.35 25.58 50.04
CA ALA A 846 20.37 24.18 50.46
C ALA A 846 21.11 23.98 51.79
N SER A 847 22.19 24.73 52.03
CA SER A 847 22.94 24.73 53.29
C SER A 847 22.10 25.32 54.44
N THR A 848 21.43 26.46 54.21
CA THR A 848 20.52 27.09 55.18
C THR A 848 19.33 26.20 55.51
N VAL A 849 18.66 25.62 54.50
CA VAL A 849 17.55 24.68 54.71
C VAL A 849 18.03 23.48 55.52
N ARG A 850 19.22 22.94 55.25
CA ARG A 850 19.77 21.83 56.04
C ARG A 850 20.13 22.23 57.47
N LEU A 851 20.65 23.44 57.72
CA LEU A 851 20.94 23.95 59.07
C LEU A 851 19.69 24.14 59.92
N VAL A 852 18.62 24.66 59.31
CA VAL A 852 17.41 25.12 60.03
C VAL A 852 16.33 24.03 60.10
N ALA A 853 16.17 23.21 59.06
CA ALA A 853 15.05 22.26 58.95
C ALA A 853 15.40 20.80 59.27
N ASN A 854 16.67 20.46 59.51
CA ASN A 854 17.08 19.11 59.92
C ASN A 854 17.58 19.10 61.37
N PRO A 855 16.77 18.66 62.36
CA PRO A 855 17.16 18.67 63.77
C PRO A 855 18.33 17.74 64.10
N GLU A 856 18.60 16.71 63.28
CA GLU A 856 19.77 15.83 63.46
C GLU A 856 21.11 16.55 63.29
N VAL A 857 21.13 17.74 62.66
CA VAL A 857 22.32 18.59 62.59
C VAL A 857 22.81 18.99 64.00
N LEU A 858 21.94 18.96 65.02
CA LEU A 858 22.30 19.18 66.42
C LEU A 858 22.74 17.91 67.17
N SER A 859 22.51 16.71 66.61
CA SER A 859 22.85 15.41 67.23
C SER A 859 24.22 14.86 66.80
N TYR A 860 24.77 15.35 65.67
CA TYR A 860 25.96 14.79 65.03
C TYR A 860 27.25 14.81 65.86
N HIS A 861 27.36 15.71 66.85
CA HIS A 861 28.54 15.89 67.70
C HIS A 861 28.21 15.79 69.20
N ILE A 862 29.03 15.02 69.92
CA ILE A 862 29.01 15.04 71.40
C ILE A 862 29.75 16.30 71.85
N ARG A 863 29.01 17.21 72.49
CA ARG A 863 29.43 18.53 73.06
C ARG A 863 30.93 18.84 72.99
N ALA A 864 31.31 19.74 72.09
CA ALA A 864 32.67 20.25 71.96
C ALA A 864 33.17 20.88 73.28
N ALA A 865 34.47 20.72 73.58
CA ALA A 865 35.09 21.22 74.81
C ALA A 865 35.07 22.77 74.94
N THR A 866 34.94 23.48 73.82
CA THR A 866 34.79 24.93 73.74
C THR A 866 33.34 25.30 73.40
N PRO A 867 32.55 25.87 74.34
CA PRO A 867 31.13 26.15 74.10
C PRO A 867 30.86 27.15 72.97
N VAL A 868 31.75 28.14 72.79
CA VAL A 868 31.59 29.26 71.85
C VAL A 868 32.25 29.00 70.50
N LEU A 869 33.36 28.26 70.47
CA LEU A 869 34.08 27.88 69.26
C LEU A 869 33.82 26.40 68.96
N ASN A 870 32.79 26.13 68.17
CA ASN A 870 32.39 24.79 67.75
C ASN A 870 32.01 24.79 66.25
N TRP A 871 31.83 23.63 65.61
CA TRP A 871 31.55 23.60 64.17
C TRP A 871 30.22 24.27 63.80
N LEU A 872 29.20 24.19 64.67
CA LEU A 872 27.92 24.88 64.49
C LEU A 872 28.12 26.39 64.40
N SER A 873 28.91 27.01 65.29
CA SER A 873 29.17 28.45 65.26
C SER A 873 29.83 28.90 63.96
N TYR A 874 30.73 28.09 63.37
CA TYR A 874 31.29 28.38 62.04
C TYR A 874 30.24 28.22 60.92
N THR A 875 29.38 27.21 60.98
CA THR A 875 28.39 26.95 59.91
C THR A 875 27.24 27.97 59.89
N TYR A 876 27.00 28.66 61.00
CA TYR A 876 26.06 29.79 61.10
C TYR A 876 26.72 31.16 60.86
N LEU A 877 28.03 31.21 60.57
CA LEU A 877 28.81 32.43 60.26
C LEU A 877 29.19 32.57 58.77
N VAL A 878 28.89 31.56 57.95
CA VAL A 878 29.24 31.44 56.52
C VAL A 878 27.98 31.57 55.65
#